data_AF-A0A535Y0D2-F1
#
_entry.id   AF-A0A535Y0D2-F1
#
_cell.length_a   1.000
_cell.length_b   1.000
_cell.length_c   1.000
_cell.angle_alpha   90.00
_cell.angle_beta   90.00
_cell.angle_gamma   90.00
#
_symmetry.space_group_name_H-M   'P 1'
#
loop_
_entity.id
_entity.type
_entity.pdbx_description
1 polymer ?
#
loop_
_entity_poly.entity_id
_entity_poly.type
_entity_poly.pdbx_seq_one_letter_code
_entity_poly.pdbx_strand_id
1 'polypeptide(L)'
;MLPNCSRMRGQARSTRYGLLTVLLVAIVAQGSVPGATFAQANPQQMNWPSYGNDVGAMHYANVEQINLSNVAQLQPAWILHTGVMSGGSSFESQPLVVDGVMYVSSPHDHVFALEAATGEIKWTYNPDLPPLENLGICCGQTNRGVAFGEGKIFIAQLDSTLVALDAANGNVLWKIAIDLWENSKTETLAPLYANGKVIVGLSCAEFFCRGHVTAYSAADGTQLWRFYTIPGPGEFGNDTWSGDSWKGGGGSVWGTPTYDNDLGLVYFATGNTAPDANGSLRCGDNLFANSIVALDANTGQRQWHFQEVHHDVWDYDGPEPTLLFTAHANGQAIPAIGHGNKSGYYYILDRRNGQPIFPVTETPVPTNPAWQCPAATQPIPAIDDLIPSNIEVHIPGVKEGPLWTVPDEGDPTLIQPGYESGMEWPPAAYSPRTNYVYVSTGGYQPWLTRVTKELYSSLGGTPEPVIPGNTQYGLTRALDTSTGKIAWTIRDDKSLVRSGVAVAGDLVFFGDSGGLRAADAKTGKIMWTFATDPDQKIGGANGSPSVYVVNGREYVVFGFGGNVRLRATAGYSPNGDALIAFALPQNGQASSPRVVTANVKQVEADFPASAYVAELTSPPPGARVVDIQVHDFHYFPSEFSAAPGEQIAVHLVDTDFTGYSIMFNLPSGLTG
;
A
#
# COMPACT_ATOMS: atom_id res chain seq x y z
N MET A 1 19.36 89.63 -13.48
CA MET A 1 20.52 89.82 -12.57
C MET A 1 21.08 88.44 -12.25
N LEU A 2 22.28 88.13 -12.75
CA LEU A 2 23.23 87.17 -12.15
C LEU A 2 24.02 87.90 -11.03
N PRO A 3 24.86 87.27 -10.17
CA PRO A 3 25.38 85.89 -10.13
C PRO A 3 25.27 85.24 -8.70
N ASN A 4 25.53 83.94 -8.47
CA ASN A 4 26.85 83.36 -8.22
C ASN A 4 26.83 81.82 -8.22
N CYS A 5 27.99 81.25 -8.53
CA CYS A 5 28.24 79.87 -8.95
C CYS A 5 29.30 79.22 -8.03
N SER A 6 29.20 77.92 -7.72
CA SER A 6 30.39 77.06 -7.55
C SER A 6 30.09 75.54 -7.61
N ARG A 7 30.60 74.91 -8.69
CA ARG A 7 31.38 73.64 -8.84
C ARG A 7 30.80 72.31 -8.25
N MET A 8 30.87 71.13 -8.90
CA MET A 8 31.90 70.51 -9.75
C MET A 8 31.35 69.54 -10.83
N ARG A 9 32.24 69.21 -11.79
CA ARG A 9 32.09 68.48 -13.06
C ARG A 9 32.01 66.95 -12.93
N GLY A 10 31.43 66.30 -13.94
CA GLY A 10 31.69 64.89 -14.30
C GLY A 10 31.01 64.51 -15.62
N GLN A 11 31.79 64.25 -16.67
CA GLN A 11 31.41 64.17 -18.08
C GLN A 11 30.46 63.02 -18.48
N ALA A 12 29.53 63.32 -19.39
CA ALA A 12 28.83 62.34 -20.22
C ALA A 12 29.67 61.97 -21.46
N ARG A 13 29.78 60.67 -21.75
CA ARG A 13 30.24 60.15 -23.05
C ARG A 13 29.15 59.27 -23.64
N SER A 14 28.61 59.71 -24.78
CA SER A 14 27.84 58.93 -25.72
C SER A 14 28.73 57.86 -26.37
N THR A 15 28.34 56.59 -26.30
CA THR A 15 28.88 55.55 -27.19
C THR A 15 27.73 54.76 -27.78
N ARG A 16 27.67 54.77 -29.12
CA ARG A 16 26.76 53.98 -29.95
C ARG A 16 27.03 52.49 -29.69
N TYR A 17 26.01 51.72 -29.31
CA TYR A 17 26.03 50.27 -29.44
C TYR A 17 25.27 49.89 -30.71
N GLY A 18 25.99 49.30 -31.66
CA GLY A 18 25.43 48.71 -32.87
C GLY A 18 24.51 47.54 -32.52
N LEU A 19 23.49 47.34 -33.34
CA LEU A 19 22.68 46.13 -33.33
C LEU A 19 23.60 44.93 -33.59
N LEU A 20 23.86 44.16 -32.54
CA LEU A 20 24.26 42.76 -32.66
C LEU A 20 22.97 41.93 -32.64
N THR A 21 22.51 41.57 -33.83
CA THR A 21 21.49 40.54 -34.01
C THR A 21 22.11 39.22 -33.57
N VAL A 22 21.91 38.84 -32.30
CA VAL A 22 22.24 37.50 -31.83
C VAL A 22 21.18 36.56 -32.40
N LEU A 23 21.53 35.91 -33.51
CA LEU A 23 20.80 34.71 -33.97
C LEU A 23 20.97 33.64 -32.88
N LEU A 24 20.00 33.52 -31.99
CA LEU A 24 19.83 32.32 -31.16
C LEU A 24 19.39 31.20 -32.11
N VAL A 25 20.37 30.50 -32.68
CA VAL A 25 20.14 29.18 -33.26
C VAL A 25 19.84 28.27 -32.08
N ALA A 26 18.56 28.00 -31.83
CA ALA A 26 18.14 26.90 -31.00
C ALA A 26 18.65 25.62 -31.67
N ILE A 27 19.78 25.10 -31.20
CA ILE A 27 20.20 23.75 -31.50
C ILE A 27 19.21 22.86 -30.76
N VAL A 28 18.11 22.51 -31.44
CA VAL A 28 17.30 21.35 -31.05
C VAL A 28 18.18 20.15 -31.32
N ALA A 29 18.97 19.75 -30.32
CA ALA A 29 19.58 18.44 -30.32
C ALA A 29 18.41 17.45 -30.29
N GLN A 30 18.06 16.89 -31.44
CA GLN A 30 17.28 15.67 -31.54
C GLN A 30 18.15 14.55 -30.96
N GLY A 31 18.28 14.53 -29.64
CA GLY A 31 18.67 13.33 -28.92
C GLY A 31 17.54 12.33 -29.12
N SER A 32 17.68 11.45 -30.11
CA SER A 32 16.93 10.20 -30.12
C SER A 32 17.31 9.48 -28.84
N VAL A 33 16.47 9.60 -27.80
CA VAL A 33 16.51 8.69 -26.66
C VAL A 33 16.40 7.30 -27.28
N PRO A 34 17.41 6.42 -27.14
CA PRO A 34 17.26 5.05 -27.58
C PRO A 34 16.00 4.54 -26.90
N GLY A 35 14.96 4.19 -27.67
CA GLY A 35 13.80 3.52 -27.10
C GLY A 35 14.35 2.35 -26.31
N ALA A 36 14.03 2.28 -25.01
CA ALA A 36 14.52 1.23 -24.15
C ALA A 36 14.08 -0.12 -24.75
N THR A 37 14.97 -0.77 -25.48
CA THR A 37 14.79 -2.16 -25.87
C THR A 37 14.99 -2.94 -24.59
N PHE A 38 13.88 -3.28 -23.93
CA PHE A 38 13.88 -4.24 -22.84
C PHE A 38 14.48 -5.52 -23.39
N ALA A 39 15.69 -5.87 -22.93
CA ALA A 39 16.32 -7.12 -23.34
C ALA A 39 15.44 -8.28 -22.89
N GLN A 40 15.30 -9.31 -23.73
CA GLN A 40 14.61 -10.54 -23.32
C GLN A 40 15.30 -11.08 -22.07
N ALA A 41 14.50 -11.48 -21.09
CA ALA A 41 15.00 -12.07 -19.87
C ALA A 41 15.91 -13.26 -20.18
N ASN A 42 16.93 -13.46 -19.35
CA ASN A 42 17.78 -14.63 -19.49
C ASN A 42 16.92 -15.89 -19.29
N PRO A 43 16.86 -16.79 -20.28
CA PRO A 43 15.98 -17.96 -20.25
C PRO A 43 16.37 -18.97 -19.18
N GLN A 44 17.55 -18.84 -18.55
CA GLN A 44 18.01 -19.69 -17.45
C GLN A 44 17.69 -19.12 -16.07
N GLN A 45 17.73 -17.80 -15.92
CA GLN A 45 17.61 -17.11 -14.63
C GLN A 45 17.06 -15.70 -14.85
N MET A 46 15.97 -15.38 -14.16
CA MET A 46 15.37 -14.05 -14.11
C MET A 46 14.88 -13.80 -12.69
N ASN A 47 15.35 -12.70 -12.10
CA ASN A 47 14.97 -12.26 -10.76
C ASN A 47 13.68 -11.42 -10.81
N TRP A 48 13.05 -11.27 -9.65
CA TRP A 48 12.05 -10.25 -9.34
C TRP A 48 12.52 -9.47 -8.10
N PRO A 49 13.51 -8.58 -8.24
CA PRO A 49 14.31 -8.08 -7.11
C PRO A 49 13.67 -6.97 -6.28
N SER A 50 12.58 -6.37 -6.75
CA SER A 50 11.91 -5.23 -6.11
C SER A 50 10.40 -5.44 -6.08
N TYR A 51 9.71 -4.74 -5.19
CA TYR A 51 8.26 -4.55 -5.29
C TYR A 51 7.98 -3.92 -6.66
N GLY A 52 7.27 -4.64 -7.53
CA GLY A 52 7.09 -4.27 -8.94
C GLY A 52 8.20 -4.61 -9.92
N ASN A 53 9.07 -5.59 -9.60
CA ASN A 53 10.21 -6.09 -10.40
C ASN A 53 11.38 -5.11 -10.54
N ASP A 54 11.12 -3.82 -10.63
CA ASP A 54 12.13 -2.76 -10.67
C ASP A 54 11.75 -1.63 -9.71
N VAL A 55 12.68 -0.71 -9.45
CA VAL A 55 12.47 0.40 -8.50
C VAL A 55 11.50 1.48 -9.03
N GLY A 56 11.15 1.46 -10.30
CA GLY A 56 10.05 2.23 -10.90
C GLY A 56 8.70 1.50 -10.89
N ALA A 57 8.68 0.28 -10.34
CA ALA A 57 7.51 -0.57 -10.16
C ALA A 57 6.74 -0.85 -11.46
N MET A 58 7.38 -1.27 -12.56
CA MET A 58 6.65 -1.55 -13.80
C MET A 58 5.75 -2.79 -13.72
N HIS A 59 6.00 -3.70 -12.77
CA HIS A 59 5.34 -5.00 -12.65
C HIS A 59 5.34 -5.82 -13.96
N TYR A 60 6.40 -5.63 -14.76
CA TYR A 60 6.57 -6.25 -16.08
C TYR A 60 7.81 -7.13 -16.11
N ALA A 61 7.66 -8.34 -16.65
CA ALA A 61 8.76 -9.22 -16.96
C ALA A 61 8.80 -9.53 -18.46
N ASN A 62 9.96 -9.29 -19.07
CA ASN A 62 10.18 -9.60 -20.48
C ASN A 62 10.58 -11.08 -20.69
N VAL A 63 9.69 -11.98 -20.27
CA VAL A 63 9.82 -13.44 -20.40
C VAL A 63 8.56 -14.00 -21.07
N GLU A 64 8.67 -15.13 -21.76
CA GLU A 64 7.60 -15.66 -22.63
C GLU A 64 7.59 -17.20 -22.75
N GLN A 65 8.17 -17.95 -21.81
CA GLN A 65 7.98 -19.41 -21.80
C GLN A 65 6.50 -19.73 -21.54
N ILE A 66 5.88 -19.01 -20.59
CA ILE A 66 4.43 -18.95 -20.41
C ILE A 66 3.91 -17.83 -21.31
N ASN A 67 2.97 -18.14 -22.21
CA ASN A 67 2.40 -17.17 -23.15
C ASN A 67 0.99 -17.58 -23.61
N LEU A 68 0.39 -16.78 -24.49
CA LEU A 68 -0.97 -16.98 -25.01
C LEU A 68 -1.24 -18.39 -25.58
N SER A 69 -0.22 -19.08 -26.09
CA SER A 69 -0.38 -20.40 -26.72
C SER A 69 -0.44 -21.56 -25.74
N ASN A 70 0.06 -21.38 -24.50
CA ASN A 70 0.27 -22.48 -23.56
C ASN A 70 -0.19 -22.20 -22.13
N VAL A 71 -0.60 -20.98 -21.79
CA VAL A 71 -1.06 -20.59 -20.44
C VAL A 71 -2.17 -21.48 -19.90
N ALA A 72 -3.01 -22.05 -20.76
CA ALA A 72 -4.07 -22.99 -20.38
C ALA A 72 -3.54 -24.29 -19.71
N GLN A 73 -2.23 -24.55 -19.80
CA GLN A 73 -1.56 -25.71 -19.19
C GLN A 73 -0.92 -25.38 -17.83
N LEU A 74 -1.01 -24.13 -17.35
CA LEU A 74 -0.49 -23.76 -16.04
C LEU A 74 -1.11 -24.60 -14.93
N GLN A 75 -0.25 -25.06 -14.02
CA GLN A 75 -0.63 -25.84 -12.84
C GLN A 75 0.24 -25.42 -11.65
N PRO A 76 -0.24 -25.62 -10.40
CA PRO A 76 0.61 -25.47 -9.22
C PRO A 76 1.87 -26.35 -9.34
N ALA A 77 3.03 -25.73 -9.22
CA ALA A 77 4.32 -26.41 -9.15
C ALA A 77 4.68 -26.75 -7.69
N TRP A 78 4.42 -25.80 -6.79
CA TRP A 78 4.55 -25.99 -5.35
C TRP A 78 3.60 -25.05 -4.59
N ILE A 79 3.29 -25.43 -3.35
CA ILE A 79 2.44 -24.69 -2.41
C ILE A 79 3.18 -24.62 -1.08
N LEU A 80 3.26 -23.43 -0.49
CA LEU A 80 3.69 -23.21 0.89
C LEU A 80 2.48 -22.76 1.72
N HIS A 81 2.18 -23.45 2.81
CA HIS A 81 1.30 -22.94 3.87
C HIS A 81 2.15 -22.22 4.91
N THR A 82 1.96 -20.90 5.04
CA THR A 82 2.71 -20.06 5.97
C THR A 82 2.36 -20.35 7.43
N GLY A 83 1.14 -20.81 7.71
CA GLY A 83 0.65 -21.00 9.07
C GLY A 83 0.46 -19.71 9.86
N VAL A 84 0.60 -18.54 9.22
CA VAL A 84 0.49 -17.22 9.87
C VAL A 84 -0.71 -16.48 9.30
N MET A 85 -1.86 -16.65 9.95
CA MET A 85 -3.12 -16.07 9.54
C MET A 85 -4.07 -15.99 10.74
N SER A 86 -4.84 -14.90 10.84
CA SER A 86 -5.97 -14.77 11.77
C SER A 86 -7.24 -14.32 11.02
N GLY A 87 -8.38 -14.31 11.71
CA GLY A 87 -9.62 -13.74 11.16
C GLY A 87 -9.48 -12.28 10.70
N GLY A 88 -8.56 -11.52 11.31
CA GLY A 88 -8.28 -10.11 11.01
C GLY A 88 -7.23 -9.86 9.93
N SER A 89 -6.74 -10.89 9.24
CA SER A 89 -5.56 -10.81 8.37
C SER A 89 -5.89 -10.79 6.86
N SER A 90 -5.03 -10.15 6.06
CA SER A 90 -5.05 -10.23 4.58
C SER A 90 -3.66 -10.58 4.08
N PHE A 91 -3.53 -11.52 3.14
CA PHE A 91 -2.22 -11.82 2.53
C PHE A 91 -1.99 -10.91 1.31
N GLU A 92 -1.38 -9.75 1.57
CA GLU A 92 -1.18 -8.67 0.57
C GLU A 92 0.24 -8.63 -0.02
N SER A 93 1.12 -9.51 0.45
CA SER A 93 2.54 -9.49 0.11
C SER A 93 2.82 -9.76 -1.37
N GLN A 94 3.82 -9.07 -1.92
CA GLN A 94 4.46 -9.42 -3.18
C GLN A 94 5.81 -10.13 -2.92
N PRO A 95 5.96 -11.41 -3.29
CA PRO A 95 7.23 -12.12 -3.13
C PRO A 95 8.34 -11.51 -4.01
N LEU A 96 9.54 -11.35 -3.46
CA LEU A 96 10.74 -11.04 -4.22
C LEU A 96 11.50 -12.32 -4.57
N VAL A 97 12.19 -12.36 -5.70
CA VAL A 97 13.08 -13.47 -6.07
C VAL A 97 14.44 -12.93 -6.51
N VAL A 98 15.50 -13.30 -5.80
CA VAL A 98 16.87 -12.92 -6.13
C VAL A 98 17.75 -14.16 -6.10
N ASP A 99 18.41 -14.44 -7.23
CA ASP A 99 19.40 -15.51 -7.37
C ASP A 99 18.92 -16.89 -6.89
N GLY A 100 17.66 -17.20 -7.21
CA GLY A 100 17.02 -18.48 -6.88
C GLY A 100 16.39 -18.54 -5.49
N VAL A 101 16.53 -17.50 -4.67
CA VAL A 101 15.90 -17.39 -3.35
C VAL A 101 14.69 -16.47 -3.42
N MET A 102 13.57 -16.92 -2.89
CA MET A 102 12.36 -16.12 -2.74
C MET A 102 12.26 -15.56 -1.33
N TYR A 103 11.87 -14.30 -1.18
CA TYR A 103 11.62 -13.65 0.09
C TYR A 103 10.19 -13.09 0.10
N VAL A 104 9.45 -13.38 1.16
CA VAL A 104 8.04 -12.99 1.27
C VAL A 104 7.69 -12.75 2.73
N SER A 105 6.91 -11.69 2.98
CA SER A 105 6.28 -11.47 4.29
C SER A 105 4.90 -12.12 4.33
N SER A 106 4.46 -12.59 5.49
CA SER A 106 3.06 -12.96 5.73
C SER A 106 2.33 -11.83 6.44
N PRO A 107 1.00 -11.96 6.68
CA PRO A 107 0.38 -11.27 7.80
C PRO A 107 1.18 -11.42 9.08
N HIS A 108 1.08 -10.46 10.00
CA HIS A 108 1.82 -10.45 11.27
C HIS A 108 3.35 -10.38 11.11
N ASP A 109 3.83 -9.90 9.96
CA ASP A 109 5.23 -9.54 9.69
C ASP A 109 6.27 -10.66 9.80
N HIS A 110 5.86 -11.94 9.76
CA HIS A 110 6.85 -13.02 9.58
C HIS A 110 7.47 -12.92 8.19
N VAL A 111 8.76 -13.24 8.08
CA VAL A 111 9.48 -13.28 6.80
C VAL A 111 9.97 -14.69 6.54
N PHE A 112 9.70 -15.18 5.33
CA PHE A 112 10.14 -16.48 4.86
C PHE A 112 11.16 -16.31 3.72
N ALA A 113 12.28 -17.01 3.81
CA ALA A 113 13.15 -17.22 2.67
C ALA A 113 13.01 -18.65 2.16
N LEU A 114 12.78 -18.80 0.87
CA LEU A 114 12.47 -20.08 0.23
C LEU A 114 13.41 -20.35 -0.95
N GLU A 115 13.68 -21.61 -1.22
CA GLU A 115 14.19 -22.03 -2.53
C GLU A 115 13.09 -21.83 -3.58
N ALA A 116 13.26 -20.85 -4.48
CA ALA A 116 12.18 -20.37 -5.35
C ALA A 116 11.67 -21.43 -6.33
N ALA A 117 12.48 -22.43 -6.66
CA ALA A 117 12.08 -23.53 -7.54
C ALA A 117 11.17 -24.57 -6.86
N THR A 118 11.20 -24.66 -5.52
CA THR A 118 10.59 -25.77 -4.77
C THR A 118 9.69 -25.34 -3.61
N GLY A 119 9.75 -24.07 -3.17
CA GLY A 119 9.07 -23.57 -1.99
C GLY A 119 9.67 -24.06 -0.66
N GLU A 120 10.83 -24.72 -0.69
CA GLU A 120 11.49 -25.22 0.52
C GLU A 120 11.99 -24.06 1.38
N ILE A 121 11.61 -24.06 2.66
CA ILE A 121 12.00 -23.01 3.60
C ILE A 121 13.49 -23.13 3.91
N LYS A 122 14.24 -22.05 3.65
CA LYS A 122 15.64 -21.89 4.02
C LYS A 122 15.78 -21.36 5.44
N TRP A 123 15.01 -20.32 5.76
CA TRP A 123 14.93 -19.72 7.08
C TRP A 123 13.61 -18.96 7.25
N THR A 124 13.25 -18.70 8.51
CA THR A 124 12.09 -17.90 8.90
C THR A 124 12.51 -16.87 9.95
N TYR A 125 12.01 -15.65 9.83
CA TYR A 125 12.06 -14.64 10.87
C TYR A 125 10.66 -14.47 11.47
N ASN A 126 10.58 -14.56 12.79
CA ASN A 126 9.34 -14.35 13.55
C ASN A 126 9.51 -13.06 14.35
N PRO A 127 8.65 -12.06 14.14
CA PRO A 127 8.76 -10.79 14.84
C PRO A 127 8.24 -10.90 16.27
N ASP A 128 8.79 -10.04 17.13
CA ASP A 128 8.33 -9.85 18.50
C ASP A 128 7.45 -8.60 18.52
N LEU A 129 6.19 -8.76 18.10
CA LEU A 129 5.21 -7.69 18.02
C LEU A 129 4.46 -7.56 19.36
N PRO A 130 4.04 -6.35 19.75
CA PRO A 130 2.99 -6.18 20.75
C PRO A 130 1.74 -6.98 20.37
N PRO A 131 0.85 -7.30 21.33
CA PRO A 131 -0.44 -7.91 21.02
C PRO A 131 -1.17 -7.11 19.94
N LEU A 132 -1.58 -7.76 18.85
CA LEU A 132 -2.06 -7.08 17.64
C LEU A 132 -3.35 -6.29 17.89
N GLU A 133 -4.14 -6.68 18.90
CA GLU A 133 -5.32 -5.96 19.38
C GLU A 133 -5.01 -4.60 20.01
N ASN A 134 -3.76 -4.38 20.44
CA ASN A 134 -3.31 -3.10 20.99
C ASN A 134 -2.78 -2.15 19.92
N LEU A 135 -2.61 -2.61 18.68
CA LEU A 135 -2.14 -1.79 17.57
C LEU A 135 -3.31 -1.05 16.93
N GLY A 136 -3.13 0.25 16.65
CA GLY A 136 -4.10 1.08 15.94
C GLY A 136 -4.12 0.78 14.43
N ILE A 137 -4.61 -0.40 14.05
CA ILE A 137 -4.65 -0.87 12.66
C ILE A 137 -6.04 -0.61 12.06
N CYS A 138 -6.14 0.22 11.01
CA CYS A 138 -7.43 0.54 10.40
C CYS A 138 -8.03 -0.63 9.61
N CYS A 139 -7.20 -1.32 8.82
CA CYS A 139 -7.69 -1.95 7.59
C CYS A 139 -7.25 -3.41 7.41
N GLY A 140 -6.64 -4.01 8.44
CA GLY A 140 -6.26 -5.42 8.48
C GLY A 140 -4.86 -5.66 9.00
N GLN A 141 -4.67 -6.78 9.70
CA GLN A 141 -3.35 -7.25 10.12
C GLN A 141 -2.59 -7.75 8.89
N THR A 142 -1.92 -6.86 8.16
CA THR A 142 -1.35 -7.15 6.83
C THR A 142 0.02 -6.55 6.63
N ASN A 143 0.78 -7.12 5.69
CA ASN A 143 2.07 -6.65 5.25
C ASN A 143 2.21 -6.87 3.73
N ARG A 144 2.66 -5.86 2.99
CA ARG A 144 2.72 -5.87 1.52
C ARG A 144 4.04 -6.38 0.95
N GLY A 145 5.06 -6.61 1.77
CA GLY A 145 6.30 -7.20 1.28
C GLY A 145 7.54 -6.73 2.01
N VAL A 146 8.67 -7.17 1.47
CA VAL A 146 10.00 -6.81 1.94
C VAL A 146 10.77 -6.11 0.82
N ALA A 147 11.87 -5.44 1.14
CA ALA A 147 12.85 -4.96 0.17
C ALA A 147 14.13 -5.80 0.22
N PHE A 148 14.84 -5.90 -0.90
CA PHE A 148 16.17 -6.52 -0.97
C PHE A 148 17.24 -5.50 -1.39
N GLY A 149 18.38 -5.51 -0.69
CA GLY A 149 19.53 -4.68 -1.06
C GLY A 149 20.77 -5.00 -0.24
N GLU A 150 21.96 -5.00 -0.87
CA GLU A 150 23.25 -5.23 -0.20
C GLU A 150 23.30 -6.50 0.68
N GLY A 151 22.68 -7.58 0.20
CA GLY A 151 22.59 -8.86 0.93
C GLY A 151 21.70 -8.81 2.17
N LYS A 152 20.79 -7.84 2.25
CA LYS A 152 19.84 -7.68 3.36
C LYS A 152 18.40 -7.71 2.86
N ILE A 153 17.51 -8.14 3.75
CA ILE A 153 16.06 -8.02 3.62
C ILE A 153 15.59 -6.94 4.58
N PHE A 154 14.75 -6.02 4.11
CA PHE A 154 14.18 -4.96 4.94
C PHE A 154 12.66 -5.14 5.05
N ILE A 155 12.14 -5.08 6.26
CA ILE A 155 10.70 -5.13 6.54
C ILE A 155 10.30 -3.98 7.46
N ALA A 156 9.23 -3.27 7.08
CA ALA A 156 8.51 -2.35 7.95
C ALA A 156 7.35 -3.13 8.58
N GLN A 157 7.25 -3.07 9.91
CA GLN A 157 6.37 -3.92 10.72
C GLN A 157 5.16 -3.14 11.24
N LEU A 158 4.08 -3.84 11.59
CA LEU A 158 2.83 -3.28 12.09
C LEU A 158 3.02 -2.38 13.32
N ASP A 159 4.05 -2.61 14.13
CA ASP A 159 4.41 -1.79 15.30
C ASP A 159 5.27 -0.56 14.94
N SER A 160 5.36 -0.22 13.66
CA SER A 160 6.24 0.84 13.12
C SER A 160 7.73 0.60 13.38
N THR A 161 8.19 -0.65 13.46
CA THR A 161 9.62 -0.98 13.47
C THR A 161 10.14 -1.25 12.05
N LEU A 162 11.29 -0.69 11.68
CA LEU A 162 12.05 -1.09 10.49
C LEU A 162 13.16 -2.05 10.90
N VAL A 163 13.19 -3.24 10.30
CA VAL A 163 14.16 -4.29 10.58
C VAL A 163 14.96 -4.62 9.33
N ALA A 164 16.28 -4.74 9.49
CA ALA A 164 17.15 -5.36 8.49
C ALA A 164 17.56 -6.76 8.93
N LEU A 165 17.36 -7.72 8.05
CA LEU A 165 17.74 -9.11 8.20
C LEU A 165 18.87 -9.44 7.23
N ASP A 166 19.79 -10.31 7.63
CA ASP A 166 20.75 -10.93 6.72
C ASP A 166 20.00 -11.84 5.75
N ALA A 167 20.11 -11.60 4.44
CA ALA A 167 19.35 -12.33 3.43
C ALA A 167 19.72 -13.83 3.35
N ALA A 168 20.89 -14.22 3.83
CA ALA A 168 21.37 -15.60 3.79
C ALA A 168 20.80 -16.46 4.93
N ASN A 169 20.54 -15.87 6.10
CA ASN A 169 20.20 -16.63 7.32
C ASN A 169 19.04 -16.06 8.15
N GLY A 170 18.52 -14.88 7.83
CA GLY A 170 17.40 -14.26 8.55
C GLY A 170 17.76 -13.62 9.89
N ASN A 171 19.04 -13.55 10.26
CA ASN A 171 19.46 -12.91 11.50
C ASN A 171 19.22 -11.40 11.43
N VAL A 172 18.71 -10.83 12.52
CA VAL A 172 18.57 -9.37 12.65
C VAL A 172 19.96 -8.72 12.67
N LEU A 173 20.19 -7.81 11.73
CA LEU A 173 21.39 -6.99 11.64
C LEU A 173 21.21 -5.68 12.41
N TRP A 174 20.05 -5.05 12.27
CA TRP A 174 19.63 -3.89 13.03
C TRP A 174 18.10 -3.77 13.02
N LYS A 175 17.55 -3.04 14.00
CA LYS A 175 16.15 -2.63 14.06
C LYS A 175 16.03 -1.23 14.66
N ILE A 176 15.11 -0.42 14.15
CA ILE A 176 14.85 0.94 14.61
C ILE A 176 13.35 1.23 14.60
N ALA A 177 12.90 2.18 15.42
CA ALA A 177 11.54 2.69 15.33
C ALA A 177 11.43 3.70 14.17
N ILE A 178 10.45 3.50 13.29
CA ILE A 178 10.00 4.50 12.31
C ILE A 178 9.21 5.57 13.05
N ASP A 179 8.27 5.12 13.89
CA ASP A 179 7.48 5.93 14.81
C ASP A 179 6.95 5.05 15.96
N LEU A 180 6.07 5.60 16.82
CA LEU A 180 5.55 4.96 18.02
C LEU A 180 4.13 4.42 17.79
N TRP A 181 3.96 3.10 17.83
CA TRP A 181 2.67 2.42 17.64
C TRP A 181 1.65 2.74 18.72
N GLU A 182 2.10 3.15 19.93
CA GLU A 182 1.24 3.59 21.03
C GLU A 182 0.38 4.80 20.66
N ASN A 183 0.76 5.52 19.60
CA ASN A 183 -0.01 6.64 19.03
C ASN A 183 -0.75 6.23 17.74
N SER A 184 -1.09 4.94 17.60
CA SER A 184 -1.82 4.39 16.45
C SER A 184 -1.10 4.61 15.12
N LYS A 185 0.23 4.48 15.15
CA LYS A 185 1.08 4.54 13.97
C LYS A 185 1.56 3.15 13.61
N THR A 186 1.33 2.75 12.37
CA THR A 186 1.60 1.39 11.91
C THR A 186 2.26 1.41 10.54
N GLU A 187 2.85 0.29 10.13
CA GLU A 187 3.33 0.09 8.77
C GLU A 187 2.75 -1.17 8.14
N THR A 188 2.34 -1.02 6.89
CA THR A 188 1.77 -2.11 6.09
C THR A 188 2.42 -2.24 4.71
N LEU A 189 3.13 -1.20 4.24
CA LEU A 189 3.80 -1.18 2.94
C LEU A 189 5.00 -2.12 2.84
N ALA A 190 5.42 -2.42 1.61
CA ALA A 190 6.74 -2.96 1.35
C ALA A 190 7.75 -1.79 1.31
N PRO A 191 8.87 -1.83 2.03
CA PRO A 191 9.88 -0.78 1.92
C PRO A 191 10.44 -0.67 0.49
N LEU A 192 10.96 0.49 0.13
CA LEU A 192 11.77 0.65 -1.08
C LEU A 192 13.25 0.63 -0.69
N TYR A 193 14.05 -0.26 -1.28
CA TYR A 193 15.51 -0.14 -1.26
C TYR A 193 15.99 0.53 -2.55
N ALA A 194 16.76 1.61 -2.43
CA ALA A 194 17.38 2.31 -3.55
C ALA A 194 18.71 2.95 -3.15
N ASN A 195 19.79 2.55 -3.83
CA ASN A 195 21.12 3.18 -3.73
C ASN A 195 21.60 3.41 -2.28
N GLY A 196 21.63 2.34 -1.49
CA GLY A 196 22.05 2.36 -0.08
C GLY A 196 21.05 2.97 0.90
N LYS A 197 19.81 3.22 0.47
CA LYS A 197 18.75 3.78 1.30
C LYS A 197 17.56 2.83 1.37
N VAL A 198 16.91 2.79 2.52
CA VAL A 198 15.61 2.14 2.73
C VAL A 198 14.60 3.24 3.01
N ILE A 199 13.60 3.36 2.14
CA ILE A 199 12.60 4.42 2.19
C ILE A 199 11.27 3.81 2.60
N VAL A 200 10.68 4.38 3.65
CA VAL A 200 9.43 3.94 4.26
C VAL A 200 8.53 5.14 4.55
N GLY A 201 7.23 4.90 4.53
CA GLY A 201 6.20 5.91 4.74
C GLY A 201 5.71 5.96 6.19
N LEU A 202 4.38 5.93 6.35
CA LEU A 202 3.65 5.82 7.63
C LEU A 202 2.16 5.57 7.36
N SER A 203 1.52 4.67 8.11
CA SER A 203 0.05 4.45 8.09
C SER A 203 -0.58 4.94 9.40
N CYS A 204 -1.40 5.99 9.36
CA CYS A 204 -1.99 6.58 10.58
C CYS A 204 -3.12 7.62 10.37
N ALA A 205 -3.60 7.85 9.15
CA ALA A 205 -4.45 9.01 8.85
C ALA A 205 -5.78 8.92 9.62
N GLU A 206 -6.32 7.72 9.77
CA GLU A 206 -7.56 7.42 10.49
C GLU A 206 -7.48 7.73 12.00
N PHE A 207 -6.29 8.08 12.52
CA PHE A 207 -6.01 8.31 13.94
C PHE A 207 -5.33 9.65 14.23
N PHE A 208 -5.48 10.67 13.36
CA PHE A 208 -4.93 12.02 13.56
C PHE A 208 -3.41 12.11 13.73
N CYS A 209 -2.66 11.66 12.74
CA CYS A 209 -1.21 11.80 12.72
C CYS A 209 -0.72 12.89 11.76
N ARG A 210 0.57 13.21 11.83
CA ARG A 210 1.28 13.99 10.81
C ARG A 210 2.10 13.02 9.96
N GLY A 211 1.61 12.69 8.77
CA GLY A 211 2.25 11.76 7.84
C GLY A 211 3.67 12.19 7.45
N HIS A 212 4.49 11.21 7.10
CA HIS A 212 5.85 11.44 6.63
C HIS A 212 6.39 10.30 5.78
N VAL A 213 7.43 10.59 5.00
CA VAL A 213 8.31 9.61 4.36
C VAL A 213 9.71 9.81 4.92
N THR A 214 10.40 8.71 5.22
CA THR A 214 11.74 8.73 5.81
C THR A 214 12.66 7.82 5.02
N ALA A 215 13.88 8.30 4.75
CA ALA A 215 14.97 7.45 4.27
C ALA A 215 15.93 7.12 5.41
N TYR A 216 16.26 5.85 5.51
CA TYR A 216 17.26 5.31 6.42
C TYR A 216 18.43 4.74 5.62
N SER A 217 19.63 4.80 6.20
CA SER A 217 20.82 4.11 5.70
C SER A 217 20.59 2.60 5.75
N ALA A 218 20.75 1.93 4.61
CA ALA A 218 20.64 0.47 4.52
C ALA A 218 21.72 -0.27 5.34
N ALA A 219 22.83 0.40 5.64
CA ALA A 219 23.96 -0.18 6.36
C ALA A 219 23.65 -0.40 7.85
N ASP A 220 22.99 0.56 8.49
CA ASP A 220 22.90 0.65 9.96
C ASP A 220 21.59 1.24 10.49
N GLY A 221 20.64 1.61 9.63
CA GLY A 221 19.36 2.20 10.04
C GLY A 221 19.44 3.67 10.43
N THR A 222 20.56 4.37 10.20
CA THR A 222 20.65 5.81 10.50
C THR A 222 19.66 6.61 9.65
N GLN A 223 18.83 7.45 10.27
CA GLN A 223 17.92 8.35 9.53
C GLN A 223 18.73 9.37 8.71
N LEU A 224 18.53 9.38 7.40
CA LEU A 224 19.22 10.29 6.47
C LEU A 224 18.43 11.58 6.27
N TRP A 225 17.12 11.46 6.06
CA TRP A 225 16.19 12.57 5.95
C TRP A 225 14.78 12.11 6.28
N ARG A 226 13.92 13.06 6.68
CA ARG A 226 12.48 12.88 6.85
C ARG A 226 11.76 14.04 6.19
N PHE A 227 10.75 13.72 5.37
CA PHE A 227 9.84 14.69 4.77
C PHE A 227 8.45 14.49 5.38
N TYR A 228 7.95 15.50 6.09
CA TYR A 228 6.56 15.50 6.54
C TYR A 228 5.64 15.87 5.37
N THR A 229 4.65 15.04 5.10
CA THR A 229 3.69 15.25 4.01
C THR A 229 2.70 16.37 4.34
N ILE A 230 2.48 16.62 5.62
CA ILE A 230 1.73 17.77 6.09
C ILE A 230 2.70 18.86 6.57
N PRO A 231 2.79 20.01 5.89
CA PRO A 231 3.73 21.09 6.20
C PRO A 231 3.32 21.84 7.47
N GLY A 232 4.30 22.12 8.31
CA GLY A 232 4.18 22.95 9.51
C GLY A 232 4.52 24.42 9.25
N PRO A 233 4.44 25.29 10.27
CA PRO A 233 4.65 26.72 10.12
C PRO A 233 6.00 27.07 9.47
N GLY A 234 5.94 27.83 8.38
CA GLY A 234 7.11 28.24 7.60
C GLY A 234 7.53 27.29 6.48
N GLU A 235 6.89 26.12 6.37
CA GLU A 235 7.06 25.18 5.26
C GLU A 235 6.07 25.50 4.12
N PHE A 236 6.45 25.22 2.88
CA PHE A 236 5.58 25.43 1.71
C PHE A 236 4.29 24.61 1.86
N GLY A 237 3.14 25.25 1.63
CA GLY A 237 1.82 24.61 1.69
C GLY A 237 1.16 24.68 3.07
N ASN A 238 1.84 25.14 4.12
CA ASN A 238 1.22 25.28 5.44
C ASN A 238 0.09 26.34 5.44
N ASP A 239 0.16 27.32 4.53
CA ASP A 239 -0.87 28.32 4.30
C ASP A 239 -2.19 27.74 3.76
N THR A 240 -2.20 26.49 3.30
CA THR A 240 -3.42 25.76 2.92
C THR A 240 -4.04 24.98 4.08
N TRP A 241 -3.56 25.17 5.31
CA TRP A 241 -4.11 24.58 6.53
C TRP A 241 -4.62 25.65 7.48
N SER A 242 -5.76 25.40 8.11
CA SER A 242 -6.34 26.32 9.08
C SER A 242 -5.80 26.05 10.49
N GLY A 243 -5.25 27.10 11.11
CA GLY A 243 -4.76 27.05 12.49
C GLY A 243 -3.73 25.93 12.72
N ASP A 244 -4.04 25.03 13.66
CA ASP A 244 -3.17 23.93 14.08
C ASP A 244 -3.56 22.57 13.48
N SER A 245 -4.49 22.53 12.52
CA SER A 245 -4.96 21.29 11.89
C SER A 245 -3.85 20.45 11.24
N TRP A 246 -2.75 21.09 10.83
CA TRP A 246 -1.56 20.43 10.27
C TRP A 246 -0.87 19.45 11.23
N LYS A 247 -1.05 19.58 12.55
CA LYS A 247 -0.35 18.74 13.56
C LYS A 247 -0.79 17.28 13.55
N GLY A 248 -2.01 17.02 13.11
CA GLY A 248 -2.63 15.70 13.03
C GLY A 248 -3.44 15.55 11.75
N GLY A 249 -2.99 16.19 10.67
CA GLY A 249 -3.77 16.39 9.45
C GLY A 249 -3.83 15.18 8.50
N GLY A 250 -3.27 14.03 8.86
CA GLY A 250 -3.22 12.84 8.01
C GLY A 250 -2.04 12.86 7.05
N GLY A 251 -2.31 12.62 5.75
CA GLY A 251 -1.30 12.58 4.69
C GLY A 251 -0.37 11.38 4.78
N SER A 252 -0.87 10.24 5.24
CA SER A 252 -0.12 8.98 5.36
C SER A 252 0.55 8.58 4.05
N VAL A 253 1.64 7.84 4.08
CA VAL A 253 2.21 7.22 2.86
C VAL A 253 2.26 5.74 3.12
N TRP A 254 1.24 5.03 2.66
CA TRP A 254 1.02 3.63 2.99
C TRP A 254 1.11 2.71 1.76
N GLY A 255 1.46 3.28 0.60
CA GLY A 255 1.94 2.59 -0.60
C GLY A 255 3.48 2.64 -0.72
N THR A 256 4.05 1.67 -1.43
CA THR A 256 5.50 1.59 -1.69
C THR A 256 5.97 2.76 -2.57
N PRO A 257 6.98 3.55 -2.16
CA PRO A 257 7.56 4.59 -3.01
C PRO A 257 8.27 4.00 -4.24
N THR A 258 8.49 4.81 -5.28
CA THR A 258 9.35 4.48 -6.43
C THR A 258 10.57 5.37 -6.53
N TYR A 259 11.56 4.93 -7.31
CA TYR A 259 12.81 5.64 -7.53
C TYR A 259 13.20 5.67 -9.00
N ASP A 260 13.65 6.84 -9.45
CA ASP A 260 14.24 7.04 -10.78
C ASP A 260 15.76 7.14 -10.66
N ASN A 261 16.45 6.12 -11.16
CA ASN A 261 17.92 6.05 -11.17
C ASN A 261 18.56 7.19 -11.96
N ASP A 262 17.92 7.67 -13.03
CA ASP A 262 18.49 8.67 -13.94
C ASP A 262 18.36 10.09 -13.36
N LEU A 263 17.26 10.36 -12.66
CA LEU A 263 16.98 11.68 -12.07
C LEU A 263 17.41 11.79 -10.61
N GLY A 264 17.65 10.66 -9.93
CA GLY A 264 17.93 10.64 -8.49
C GLY A 264 16.73 11.10 -7.65
N LEU A 265 15.52 10.81 -8.11
CA LEU A 265 14.27 11.23 -7.48
C LEU A 265 13.51 10.05 -6.89
N VAL A 266 12.89 10.27 -5.73
CA VAL A 266 11.92 9.37 -5.12
C VAL A 266 10.53 9.95 -5.35
N TYR A 267 9.57 9.09 -5.71
CA TYR A 267 8.17 9.45 -5.87
C TYR A 267 7.29 8.62 -4.96
N PHE A 268 6.21 9.23 -4.47
CA PHE A 268 5.16 8.55 -3.73
C PHE A 268 3.87 9.36 -3.86
N ALA A 269 2.76 8.71 -3.57
CA ALA A 269 1.48 9.37 -3.38
C ALA A 269 1.13 9.41 -1.89
N THR A 270 0.42 10.45 -1.50
CA THR A 270 0.02 10.68 -0.11
C THR A 270 -1.46 10.37 0.10
N GLY A 271 -1.74 9.94 1.31
CA GLY A 271 -3.04 9.56 1.80
C GLY A 271 -3.99 10.73 2.05
N ASN A 272 -5.14 10.36 2.61
CA ASN A 272 -6.25 11.22 3.01
C ASN A 272 -5.83 12.18 4.12
N THR A 273 -6.58 13.27 4.20
CA THR A 273 -6.53 14.17 5.35
C THR A 273 -7.30 13.60 6.54
N ALA A 274 -6.87 13.97 7.76
CA ALA A 274 -7.57 13.62 8.99
C ALA A 274 -8.26 14.85 9.61
N PRO A 275 -9.54 14.76 10.02
CA PRO A 275 -10.41 13.59 9.87
C PRO A 275 -10.91 13.45 8.42
N ASP A 276 -11.23 12.25 7.98
CA ASP A 276 -11.56 11.93 6.58
C ASP A 276 -12.75 12.72 6.04
N ALA A 277 -13.89 12.69 6.73
CA ALA A 277 -15.18 13.14 6.20
C ALA A 277 -15.62 14.54 6.69
N ASN A 278 -15.00 15.04 7.76
CA ASN A 278 -15.30 16.37 8.33
C ASN A 278 -14.19 17.37 8.02
N GLY A 279 -14.33 18.08 6.91
CA GLY A 279 -13.40 19.11 6.44
C GLY A 279 -13.39 20.40 7.26
N SER A 280 -14.42 20.64 8.09
CA SER A 280 -14.59 21.92 8.82
C SER A 280 -13.47 22.24 9.82
N LEU A 281 -12.71 21.23 10.24
CA LEU A 281 -11.59 21.38 11.16
C LEU A 281 -10.26 21.66 10.45
N ARG A 282 -10.25 21.60 9.12
CA ARG A 282 -9.06 21.68 8.27
C ARG A 282 -9.36 22.41 6.97
N CYS A 283 -10.11 23.51 7.02
CA CYS A 283 -10.40 24.33 5.84
C CYS A 283 -9.11 24.73 5.08
N GLY A 284 -9.15 24.65 3.75
CA GLY A 284 -8.04 24.91 2.84
C GLY A 284 -7.71 23.69 1.96
N ASP A 285 -6.84 23.84 0.96
CA ASP A 285 -6.53 22.75 0.02
C ASP A 285 -5.83 21.55 0.67
N ASN A 286 -5.28 21.71 1.88
CA ASN A 286 -4.66 20.65 2.67
C ASN A 286 -3.42 20.00 2.03
N LEU A 287 -2.54 20.79 1.41
CA LEU A 287 -1.30 20.27 0.84
C LEU A 287 -0.38 19.67 1.92
N PHE A 288 0.29 18.54 1.71
CA PHE A 288 0.33 17.74 0.50
C PHE A 288 -0.47 16.44 0.65
N ALA A 289 -1.64 16.45 1.29
CA ALA A 289 -2.53 15.29 1.25
C ALA A 289 -3.04 15.06 -0.19
N ASN A 290 -3.42 13.82 -0.51
CA ASN A 290 -3.94 13.40 -1.83
C ASN A 290 -3.09 13.91 -3.02
N SER A 291 -1.76 13.82 -2.91
CA SER A 291 -0.80 14.38 -3.85
C SER A 291 0.25 13.36 -4.28
N ILE A 292 0.67 13.44 -5.54
CA ILE A 292 1.92 12.84 -6.02
C ILE A 292 3.06 13.80 -5.67
N VAL A 293 4.08 13.31 -4.98
CA VAL A 293 5.21 14.12 -4.50
C VAL A 293 6.53 13.54 -5.03
N ALA A 294 7.41 14.42 -5.50
CA ALA A 294 8.77 14.07 -5.90
C ALA A 294 9.80 14.73 -4.98
N LEU A 295 10.71 13.91 -4.44
CA LEU A 295 11.81 14.35 -3.58
C LEU A 295 13.15 14.04 -4.23
N ASP A 296 14.15 14.89 -4.01
CA ASP A 296 15.54 14.52 -4.22
C ASP A 296 15.91 13.39 -3.23
N ALA A 297 16.38 12.27 -3.75
CA ALA A 297 16.57 11.05 -2.96
C ALA A 297 17.69 11.15 -1.91
N ASN A 298 18.62 12.09 -2.07
CA ASN A 298 19.76 12.25 -1.17
C ASN A 298 19.44 13.20 -0.01
N THR A 299 18.61 14.20 -0.25
CA THR A 299 18.33 15.29 0.69
C THR A 299 16.92 15.29 1.26
N GLY A 300 15.98 14.59 0.63
CA GLY A 300 14.56 14.64 0.97
C GLY A 300 13.88 15.97 0.60
N GLN A 301 14.54 16.83 -0.18
CA GLN A 301 13.98 18.11 -0.59
C GLN A 301 12.95 17.94 -1.71
N ARG A 302 11.76 18.54 -1.52
CA ARG A 302 10.69 18.55 -2.51
C ARG A 302 11.13 19.24 -3.81
N GLN A 303 11.02 18.52 -4.92
CA GLN A 303 11.28 19.04 -6.27
C GLN A 303 9.98 19.56 -6.89
N TRP A 304 8.94 18.73 -6.89
CA TRP A 304 7.62 19.07 -7.39
C TRP A 304 6.55 18.26 -6.65
N HIS A 305 5.29 18.66 -6.80
CA HIS A 305 4.13 17.90 -6.37
C HIS A 305 2.98 18.18 -7.34
N PHE A 306 1.99 17.29 -7.35
CA PHE A 306 0.73 17.46 -8.05
C PHE A 306 -0.39 16.95 -7.12
N GLN A 307 -1.30 17.82 -6.70
CA GLN A 307 -2.42 17.43 -5.85
C GLN A 307 -3.57 16.92 -6.72
N GLU A 308 -4.05 15.71 -6.42
CA GLU A 308 -5.07 15.01 -7.19
C GLU A 308 -6.48 15.21 -6.64
N VAL A 309 -6.60 15.58 -5.35
CA VAL A 309 -7.86 15.94 -4.70
C VAL A 309 -7.64 17.16 -3.81
N HIS A 310 -8.37 18.25 -4.08
CA HIS A 310 -8.37 19.43 -3.24
C HIS A 310 -9.35 19.26 -2.08
N HIS A 311 -8.91 19.53 -0.85
CA HIS A 311 -9.76 19.48 0.35
C HIS A 311 -10.61 18.18 0.42
N ASP A 312 -9.94 17.03 0.46
CA ASP A 312 -10.59 15.72 0.45
C ASP A 312 -11.57 15.58 1.62
N VAL A 313 -12.82 15.21 1.36
CA VAL A 313 -13.85 14.90 2.36
C VAL A 313 -14.57 13.58 2.03
N TRP A 314 -13.94 12.74 1.23
CA TRP A 314 -14.49 11.50 0.68
C TRP A 314 -13.62 10.26 0.93
N ASP A 315 -12.45 10.46 1.55
CA ASP A 315 -11.39 9.44 1.59
C ASP A 315 -10.97 9.03 0.17
N TYR A 316 -10.73 10.03 -0.69
CA TYR A 316 -10.27 9.80 -2.06
C TYR A 316 -8.75 9.87 -2.19
N ASP A 317 -8.07 9.19 -1.27
CA ASP A 317 -6.63 9.14 -1.26
C ASP A 317 -6.02 8.25 -2.33
N GLY A 318 -4.70 8.38 -2.48
CA GLY A 318 -3.89 7.74 -3.51
C GLY A 318 -2.94 6.71 -2.93
N PRO A 319 -3.41 5.51 -2.56
CA PRO A 319 -2.55 4.52 -1.92
C PRO A 319 -1.85 3.56 -2.89
N GLU A 320 -2.25 3.59 -4.16
CA GLU A 320 -1.59 2.85 -5.21
C GLU A 320 -0.11 3.32 -5.32
N PRO A 321 0.87 2.41 -5.37
CA PRO A 321 2.24 2.78 -5.71
C PRO A 321 2.30 3.52 -7.04
N THR A 322 3.02 4.63 -7.10
CA THR A 322 3.28 5.36 -8.35
C THR A 322 3.97 4.45 -9.37
N LEU A 323 3.64 4.57 -10.65
CA LEU A 323 4.16 3.70 -11.71
C LEU A 323 5.05 4.50 -12.67
N LEU A 324 6.34 4.17 -12.78
CA LEU A 324 7.27 4.84 -13.69
C LEU A 324 7.36 4.10 -15.03
N PHE A 325 7.10 4.80 -16.13
CA PHE A 325 7.17 4.21 -17.47
C PHE A 325 7.55 5.25 -18.53
N THR A 326 7.57 4.84 -19.80
CA THR A 326 7.71 5.76 -20.93
C THR A 326 6.36 5.92 -21.61
N ALA A 327 5.78 7.12 -21.53
CA ALA A 327 4.57 7.45 -22.28
C ALA A 327 4.94 7.83 -23.72
N HIS A 328 4.03 7.54 -24.65
CA HIS A 328 4.15 7.95 -26.05
C HIS A 328 3.02 8.90 -26.42
N ALA A 329 3.28 10.21 -26.36
CA ALA A 329 2.31 11.25 -26.69
C ALA A 329 2.82 12.08 -27.88
N ASN A 330 1.96 12.31 -28.88
CA ASN A 330 2.29 13.09 -30.08
C ASN A 330 3.58 12.65 -30.80
N GLY A 331 3.88 11.35 -30.79
CA GLY A 331 5.09 10.78 -31.40
C GLY A 331 6.39 11.02 -30.61
N GLN A 332 6.31 11.57 -29.39
CA GLN A 332 7.44 11.74 -28.48
C GLN A 332 7.40 10.70 -27.35
N ALA A 333 8.55 10.15 -27.03
CA ALA A 333 8.76 9.37 -25.82
C ALA A 333 8.99 10.33 -24.64
N ILE A 334 8.18 10.22 -23.60
CA ILE A 334 8.22 11.09 -22.43
C ILE A 334 8.42 10.20 -21.19
N PRO A 335 9.42 10.47 -20.33
CA PRO A 335 9.55 9.78 -19.05
C PRO A 335 8.35 10.15 -18.18
N ALA A 336 7.50 9.18 -17.91
CA ALA A 336 6.20 9.38 -17.30
C ALA A 336 6.11 8.73 -15.92
N ILE A 337 5.25 9.30 -15.10
CA ILE A 337 4.72 8.72 -13.86
C ILE A 337 3.21 8.63 -14.01
N GLY A 338 2.66 7.46 -13.74
CA GLY A 338 1.23 7.20 -13.70
C GLY A 338 0.79 6.93 -12.27
N HIS A 339 -0.39 7.39 -11.91
CA HIS A 339 -0.96 7.13 -10.60
C HIS A 339 -2.48 7.32 -10.63
N GLY A 340 -3.19 6.45 -9.91
CA GLY A 340 -4.63 6.52 -9.70
C GLY A 340 -4.97 6.69 -8.23
N ASN A 341 -6.11 7.33 -7.96
CA ASN A 341 -6.66 7.43 -6.61
C ASN A 341 -8.07 6.82 -6.51
N LYS A 342 -8.63 6.80 -5.31
CA LYS A 342 -9.95 6.21 -5.04
C LYS A 342 -11.12 6.92 -5.76
N SER A 343 -10.94 8.15 -6.28
CA SER A 343 -11.97 8.85 -7.10
C SER A 343 -12.20 8.21 -8.47
N GLY A 344 -11.30 7.33 -8.91
CA GLY A 344 -11.38 6.68 -10.22
C GLY A 344 -10.67 7.43 -11.36
N TYR A 345 -10.08 8.59 -11.07
CA TYR A 345 -9.22 9.30 -12.01
C TYR A 345 -7.80 8.75 -12.02
N TYR A 346 -7.20 8.73 -13.21
CA TYR A 346 -5.82 8.37 -13.44
C TYR A 346 -5.06 9.54 -14.05
N TYR A 347 -3.88 9.82 -13.52
CA TYR A 347 -3.03 10.91 -13.96
C TYR A 347 -1.78 10.35 -14.60
N ILE A 348 -1.37 10.96 -15.73
CA ILE A 348 -0.09 10.67 -16.38
C ILE A 348 0.67 11.99 -16.48
N LEU A 349 1.77 12.09 -15.73
CA LEU A 349 2.59 13.29 -15.63
C LEU A 349 3.99 13.03 -16.19
N ASP A 350 4.65 14.08 -16.67
CA ASP A 350 6.10 14.06 -16.92
C ASP A 350 6.83 14.02 -15.58
N ARG A 351 7.48 12.90 -15.29
CA ARG A 351 8.07 12.64 -13.96
C ARG A 351 9.22 13.58 -13.61
N ARG A 352 9.76 14.33 -14.59
CA ARG A 352 10.82 15.31 -14.35
C ARG A 352 10.33 16.56 -13.63
N ASN A 353 9.05 16.92 -13.78
CA ASN A 353 8.53 18.22 -13.34
C ASN A 353 7.05 18.22 -12.90
N GLY A 354 6.38 17.07 -12.94
CA GLY A 354 4.97 16.93 -12.52
C GLY A 354 3.96 17.54 -13.50
N GLN A 355 4.37 17.95 -14.71
CA GLN A 355 3.45 18.53 -15.68
C GLN A 355 2.57 17.44 -16.32
N PRO A 356 1.25 17.64 -16.42
CA PRO A 356 0.36 16.68 -17.06
C PRO A 356 0.70 16.43 -18.54
N ILE A 357 0.76 15.16 -18.94
CA ILE A 357 0.91 14.75 -20.35
C ILE A 357 -0.43 14.83 -21.07
N PHE A 358 -1.51 14.47 -20.38
CA PHE A 358 -2.89 14.72 -20.80
C PHE A 358 -3.41 15.99 -20.13
N PRO A 359 -4.27 16.79 -20.79
CA PRO A 359 -4.85 17.97 -20.17
C PRO A 359 -5.53 17.62 -18.83
N VAL A 360 -5.28 18.44 -17.81
CA VAL A 360 -6.03 18.43 -16.55
C VAL A 360 -6.76 19.75 -16.44
N THR A 361 -8.05 19.71 -16.14
CA THR A 361 -8.91 20.90 -16.05
C THR A 361 -9.46 21.06 -14.64
N GLU A 362 -9.19 22.20 -14.02
CA GLU A 362 -9.89 22.65 -12.82
C GLU A 362 -11.38 22.80 -13.12
N THR A 363 -12.17 21.85 -12.64
CA THR A 363 -13.59 21.76 -12.95
C THR A 363 -14.41 22.15 -11.73
N PRO A 364 -15.40 23.07 -11.84
CA PRO A 364 -16.28 23.42 -10.73
C PRO A 364 -17.03 22.20 -10.19
N VAL A 365 -17.03 22.04 -8.87
CA VAL A 365 -17.71 20.94 -8.15
C VAL A 365 -18.69 21.49 -7.11
N PRO A 366 -19.62 20.68 -6.56
CA PRO A 366 -20.53 21.14 -5.53
C PRO A 366 -19.81 21.68 -4.29
N THR A 367 -20.17 22.89 -3.85
CA THR A 367 -19.59 23.54 -2.66
C THR A 367 -20.53 23.58 -1.46
N ASN A 368 -21.61 22.79 -1.48
CA ASN A 368 -22.57 22.70 -0.39
C ASN A 368 -22.49 21.33 0.29
N PRO A 369 -22.44 21.29 1.63
CA PRO A 369 -22.60 22.43 2.54
C PRO A 369 -21.33 23.27 2.72
N ALA A 370 -21.49 24.58 2.84
CA ALA A 370 -20.35 25.51 3.01
C ALA A 370 -19.54 25.28 4.31
N TRP A 371 -20.14 24.68 5.34
CA TRP A 371 -19.46 24.43 6.61
C TRP A 371 -18.36 23.37 6.50
N GLN A 372 -18.44 22.49 5.49
CA GLN A 372 -17.40 21.50 5.20
C GLN A 372 -16.17 22.11 4.52
N CYS A 373 -16.17 23.40 4.17
CA CYS A 373 -15.09 24.06 3.44
C CYS A 373 -14.68 23.40 2.11
N PRO A 374 -15.60 22.83 1.31
CA PRO A 374 -15.23 22.13 0.08
C PRO A 374 -14.51 23.03 -0.92
N ALA A 375 -13.52 22.48 -1.61
CA ALA A 375 -12.84 23.16 -2.70
C ALA A 375 -13.83 23.54 -3.81
N ALA A 376 -13.60 24.68 -4.46
CA ALA A 376 -14.47 25.16 -5.53
C ALA A 376 -14.30 24.37 -6.84
N THR A 377 -13.13 23.80 -7.05
CA THR A 377 -12.78 23.01 -8.22
C THR A 377 -12.05 21.74 -7.82
N GLN A 378 -12.02 20.77 -8.74
CA GLN A 378 -11.16 19.58 -8.66
C GLN A 378 -10.38 19.42 -9.98
N PRO A 379 -9.16 18.87 -9.93
CA PRO A 379 -8.34 18.65 -11.12
C PRO A 379 -8.83 17.41 -11.87
N ILE A 380 -9.56 17.58 -12.98
CA ILE A 380 -10.08 16.44 -13.74
C ILE A 380 -9.19 16.14 -14.96
N PRO A 381 -8.58 14.94 -15.08
CA PRO A 381 -7.75 14.57 -16.22
C PRO A 381 -8.59 14.22 -17.45
N ALA A 382 -8.05 14.51 -18.64
CA ALA A 382 -8.62 14.09 -19.92
C ALA A 382 -8.24 12.63 -20.26
N ILE A 383 -8.44 11.73 -19.29
CA ILE A 383 -8.24 10.28 -19.36
C ILE A 383 -9.58 9.63 -18.98
N ASP A 384 -9.93 8.50 -19.59
CA ASP A 384 -11.17 7.79 -19.24
C ASP A 384 -11.16 7.33 -17.78
N ASP A 385 -12.24 7.62 -17.05
CA ASP A 385 -12.45 7.21 -15.65
C ASP A 385 -12.31 5.68 -15.50
N LEU A 386 -11.49 5.23 -14.55
CA LEU A 386 -11.21 3.81 -14.34
C LEU A 386 -12.32 3.07 -13.59
N ILE A 387 -13.25 3.79 -12.97
CA ILE A 387 -14.45 3.22 -12.35
C ILE A 387 -15.68 4.10 -12.63
N PRO A 388 -16.90 3.55 -12.57
CA PRO A 388 -18.12 4.35 -12.65
C PRO A 388 -18.23 5.30 -11.45
N SER A 389 -18.69 6.52 -11.71
CA SER A 389 -18.92 7.55 -10.69
C SER A 389 -20.40 7.85 -10.46
N ASN A 390 -21.28 7.33 -11.31
CA ASN A 390 -22.72 7.48 -11.17
C ASN A 390 -23.29 6.49 -10.15
N ILE A 391 -24.20 6.96 -9.31
CA ILE A 391 -24.99 6.11 -8.40
C ILE A 391 -26.09 5.41 -9.21
N GLU A 392 -26.18 4.08 -9.12
CA GLU A 392 -27.17 3.24 -9.82
C GLU A 392 -28.35 2.81 -8.92
N VAL A 393 -28.28 3.09 -7.62
CA VAL A 393 -29.27 2.70 -6.60
C VAL A 393 -29.87 3.93 -5.93
N HIS A 394 -31.19 3.93 -5.74
CA HIS A 394 -31.90 5.00 -5.02
C HIS A 394 -32.41 4.50 -3.66
N ILE A 395 -32.11 5.22 -2.58
CA ILE A 395 -32.58 4.91 -1.22
C ILE A 395 -33.41 6.09 -0.70
N PRO A 396 -34.68 5.86 -0.29
CA PRO A 396 -35.51 6.91 0.29
C PRO A 396 -34.87 7.55 1.53
N GLY A 397 -34.82 8.88 1.56
CA GLY A 397 -34.24 9.64 2.69
C GLY A 397 -32.71 9.69 2.71
N VAL A 398 -32.06 9.32 1.60
CA VAL A 398 -30.61 9.42 1.41
C VAL A 398 -30.32 10.45 0.31
N LYS A 399 -29.39 11.36 0.58
CA LYS A 399 -28.89 12.30 -0.42
C LYS A 399 -27.99 11.55 -1.40
N GLU A 400 -28.22 11.74 -2.70
CA GLU A 400 -27.40 11.16 -3.77
C GLU A 400 -27.05 12.27 -4.78
N GLY A 401 -25.94 12.11 -5.51
CA GLY A 401 -25.50 13.10 -6.48
C GLY A 401 -24.30 12.63 -7.30
N PRO A 402 -23.75 13.50 -8.18
CA PRO A 402 -22.56 13.18 -8.96
C PRO A 402 -21.32 13.01 -8.07
N LEU A 403 -20.23 12.55 -8.68
CA LEU A 403 -18.88 12.63 -8.12
C LEU A 403 -18.65 14.03 -7.53
N TRP A 404 -18.03 14.09 -6.34
CA TRP A 404 -17.82 15.31 -5.55
C TRP A 404 -19.04 15.86 -4.80
N THR A 405 -20.12 15.09 -4.68
CA THR A 405 -21.20 15.46 -3.75
C THR A 405 -20.67 15.44 -2.32
N VAL A 406 -20.67 16.60 -1.66
CA VAL A 406 -20.15 16.76 -0.29
C VAL A 406 -21.16 16.19 0.72
N PRO A 407 -20.74 15.30 1.64
CA PRO A 407 -21.57 14.84 2.75
C PRO A 407 -22.01 16.00 3.66
N ASP A 408 -23.28 16.01 4.05
CA ASP A 408 -23.86 17.05 4.92
C ASP A 408 -24.39 16.46 6.24
N GLU A 409 -24.62 17.34 7.21
CA GLU A 409 -25.27 17.04 8.47
C GLU A 409 -26.77 16.80 8.25
N GLY A 410 -27.32 15.77 8.90
CA GLY A 410 -28.73 15.40 8.77
C GLY A 410 -28.90 14.08 8.00
N ASP A 411 -29.49 14.15 6.81
CA ASP A 411 -29.71 12.96 5.98
C ASP A 411 -28.36 12.39 5.50
N PRO A 412 -28.18 11.07 5.54
CA PRO A 412 -26.95 10.44 5.06
C PRO A 412 -26.76 10.71 3.57
N THR A 413 -25.50 10.74 3.13
CA THR A 413 -25.13 10.91 1.72
C THR A 413 -24.60 9.60 1.17
N LEU A 414 -25.17 9.11 0.07
CA LEU A 414 -24.61 8.01 -0.69
C LEU A 414 -23.53 8.59 -1.62
N ILE A 415 -22.32 8.08 -1.53
CA ILE A 415 -21.19 8.47 -2.37
C ILE A 415 -20.78 7.30 -3.28
N GLN A 416 -20.46 7.62 -4.53
CA GLN A 416 -19.81 6.73 -5.48
C GLN A 416 -18.76 7.57 -6.21
N PRO A 417 -17.48 7.16 -6.22
CA PRO A 417 -16.88 6.02 -5.52
C PRO A 417 -17.05 6.05 -3.99
N GLY A 418 -17.12 4.88 -3.37
CA GLY A 418 -16.98 4.74 -1.93
C GLY A 418 -15.51 4.72 -1.48
N TYR A 419 -15.29 4.61 -0.17
CA TYR A 419 -13.98 4.71 0.48
C TYR A 419 -12.97 3.66 -0.02
N GLU A 420 -13.46 2.56 -0.61
CA GLU A 420 -12.61 1.46 -1.09
C GLU A 420 -12.91 1.03 -2.55
N SER A 421 -13.47 1.95 -3.36
CA SER A 421 -13.93 1.69 -4.73
C SER A 421 -12.87 1.84 -5.82
N GLY A 422 -12.12 2.93 -5.85
CA GLY A 422 -11.25 3.26 -6.99
C GLY A 422 -9.96 2.44 -7.05
N MET A 423 -8.87 3.12 -7.37
CA MET A 423 -7.53 2.54 -7.27
C MET A 423 -7.11 2.59 -5.81
N GLU A 424 -7.13 1.41 -5.21
CA GLU A 424 -6.70 1.17 -3.83
C GLU A 424 -5.21 0.83 -3.79
N TRP A 425 -4.72 0.30 -2.67
CA TRP A 425 -3.33 -0.15 -2.53
C TRP A 425 -2.78 -1.09 -3.62
N PRO A 426 -3.57 -1.96 -4.30
CA PRO A 426 -2.98 -2.92 -5.22
C PRO A 426 -2.32 -2.24 -6.42
N PRO A 427 -1.05 -2.56 -6.73
CA PRO A 427 -0.30 -1.85 -7.76
C PRO A 427 -0.72 -2.21 -9.19
N ALA A 428 -0.72 -1.20 -10.06
CA ALA A 428 -0.77 -1.37 -11.52
C ALA A 428 0.51 -1.97 -12.12
N ALA A 429 0.40 -2.39 -13.39
CA ALA A 429 1.52 -2.81 -14.23
C ALA A 429 1.50 -2.07 -15.57
N TYR A 430 2.67 -1.92 -16.19
CA TYR A 430 2.78 -1.35 -17.54
C TYR A 430 3.47 -2.31 -18.49
N SER A 431 2.94 -2.49 -19.70
CA SER A 431 3.62 -3.25 -20.76
C SER A 431 4.14 -2.33 -21.86
N PRO A 432 5.47 -2.30 -22.12
CA PRO A 432 6.04 -1.57 -23.26
C PRO A 432 5.65 -2.20 -24.61
N ARG A 433 5.12 -3.43 -24.64
CA ARG A 433 4.66 -4.09 -25.87
C ARG A 433 3.29 -3.60 -26.33
N THR A 434 2.41 -3.28 -25.39
CA THR A 434 1.05 -2.77 -25.69
C THR A 434 0.92 -1.26 -25.47
N ASN A 435 1.83 -0.64 -24.71
CA ASN A 435 1.71 0.70 -24.14
C ASN A 435 0.52 0.87 -23.19
N TYR A 436 0.06 -0.22 -22.57
CA TYR A 436 -1.07 -0.19 -21.65
C TYR A 436 -0.60 -0.22 -20.20
N VAL A 437 -1.29 0.55 -19.36
CA VAL A 437 -1.34 0.33 -17.91
C VAL A 437 -2.48 -0.64 -17.63
N TYR A 438 -2.23 -1.63 -16.78
CA TYR A 438 -3.21 -2.59 -16.28
C TYR A 438 -3.44 -2.33 -14.82
N VAL A 439 -4.70 -2.27 -14.40
CA VAL A 439 -5.05 -1.91 -13.03
C VAL A 439 -6.29 -2.68 -12.60
N SER A 440 -6.28 -3.13 -11.35
CA SER A 440 -7.43 -3.69 -10.67
C SER A 440 -8.01 -2.65 -9.73
N THR A 441 -9.33 -2.47 -9.78
CA THR A 441 -10.05 -1.45 -9.02
C THR A 441 -11.20 -2.09 -8.26
N GLY A 442 -11.56 -1.53 -7.10
CA GLY A 442 -12.78 -1.88 -6.37
C GLY A 442 -14.06 -1.68 -7.21
N GLY A 443 -14.01 -0.94 -8.31
CA GLY A 443 -15.09 -0.81 -9.28
C GLY A 443 -16.27 -0.01 -8.74
N TYR A 444 -17.46 -0.62 -8.72
CA TYR A 444 -18.69 0.00 -8.23
C TYR A 444 -18.99 -0.48 -6.81
N GLN A 445 -18.73 0.38 -5.83
CA GLN A 445 -18.95 0.09 -4.42
C GLN A 445 -19.40 1.38 -3.72
N PRO A 446 -20.67 1.80 -3.84
CA PRO A 446 -21.16 3.02 -3.19
C PRO A 446 -21.22 2.84 -1.67
N TRP A 447 -20.96 3.91 -0.93
CA TRP A 447 -20.96 3.93 0.54
C TRP A 447 -21.90 5.00 1.07
N LEU A 448 -22.59 4.68 2.16
CA LEU A 448 -23.44 5.63 2.86
C LEU A 448 -22.60 6.33 3.92
N THR A 449 -22.49 7.65 3.82
CA THR A 449 -21.66 8.46 4.71
C THR A 449 -22.53 9.40 5.52
N ARG A 450 -22.39 9.33 6.85
CA ARG A 450 -22.97 10.31 7.79
C ARG A 450 -21.86 11.18 8.34
N VAL A 451 -22.12 12.48 8.43
CA VAL A 451 -21.20 13.45 9.02
C VAL A 451 -21.97 14.37 9.96
N THR A 452 -21.30 14.91 10.97
CA THR A 452 -21.83 15.99 11.82
C THR A 452 -20.74 17.03 12.05
N LYS A 453 -21.12 18.23 12.47
CA LYS A 453 -20.13 19.29 12.79
C LYS A 453 -19.28 18.93 14.00
N GLU A 454 -19.87 18.27 14.99
CA GLU A 454 -19.15 17.74 16.15
C GLU A 454 -18.45 16.43 15.76
N LEU A 455 -17.21 16.22 16.23
CA LEU A 455 -16.50 14.96 16.04
C LEU A 455 -16.99 13.92 17.05
N TYR A 456 -17.49 12.80 16.52
CA TYR A 456 -17.86 11.63 17.31
C TYR A 456 -17.03 10.38 16.95
N SER A 457 -16.21 10.46 15.90
CA SER A 457 -15.26 9.43 15.47
C SER A 457 -13.99 10.11 14.93
N SER A 458 -12.88 9.37 14.86
CA SER A 458 -11.64 9.88 14.30
C SER A 458 -11.70 10.12 12.78
N LEU A 459 -12.58 9.41 12.09
CA LEU A 459 -12.85 9.61 10.66
C LEU A 459 -13.69 10.87 10.38
N GLY A 460 -14.26 11.50 11.41
CA GLY A 460 -15.17 12.64 11.25
C GLY A 460 -16.50 12.29 10.60
N GLY A 461 -16.81 10.99 10.49
CA GLY A 461 -18.03 10.47 9.89
C GLY A 461 -18.27 9.00 10.24
N THR A 462 -19.41 8.48 9.78
CA THR A 462 -19.74 7.05 9.82
C THR A 462 -19.90 6.55 8.38
N PRO A 463 -18.86 5.92 7.82
CA PRO A 463 -18.93 5.30 6.51
C PRO A 463 -19.53 3.88 6.62
N GLU A 464 -20.57 3.59 5.83
CA GLU A 464 -21.26 2.31 5.81
C GLU A 464 -21.16 1.68 4.39
N PRO A 465 -20.40 0.58 4.22
CA PRO A 465 -20.12 -0.03 2.91
C PRO A 465 -21.23 -0.94 2.38
N VAL A 466 -22.20 -1.32 3.23
CA VAL A 466 -23.24 -2.28 2.89
C VAL A 466 -24.53 -1.55 2.55
N ILE A 467 -24.82 -1.47 1.25
CA ILE A 467 -25.99 -0.76 0.73
C ILE A 467 -27.09 -1.76 0.38
N PRO A 468 -28.25 -1.74 1.07
CA PRO A 468 -29.33 -2.69 0.80
C PRO A 468 -29.80 -2.65 -0.66
N GLY A 469 -29.86 -3.82 -1.30
CA GLY A 469 -30.31 -3.95 -2.70
C GLY A 469 -29.28 -3.54 -3.75
N ASN A 470 -28.05 -3.19 -3.36
CA ASN A 470 -26.97 -2.85 -4.26
C ASN A 470 -26.10 -4.06 -4.61
N THR A 471 -25.81 -4.27 -5.90
CA THR A 471 -24.83 -5.26 -6.35
C THR A 471 -23.51 -4.55 -6.62
N GLN A 472 -22.51 -4.82 -5.79
CA GLN A 472 -21.15 -4.30 -5.96
C GLN A 472 -20.37 -5.16 -6.97
N TYR A 473 -19.46 -4.55 -7.73
CA TYR A 473 -18.63 -5.29 -8.70
C TYR A 473 -17.26 -4.66 -8.85
N GLY A 474 -16.21 -5.49 -8.93
CA GLY A 474 -14.86 -5.05 -9.21
C GLY A 474 -14.56 -4.97 -10.70
N LEU A 475 -13.50 -4.24 -11.05
CA LEU A 475 -13.06 -4.09 -12.44
C LEU A 475 -11.55 -4.32 -12.55
N THR A 476 -11.13 -4.95 -13.63
CA THR A 476 -9.72 -4.94 -14.09
C THR A 476 -9.68 -4.36 -15.48
N ARG A 477 -8.85 -3.35 -15.70
CA ARG A 477 -8.86 -2.54 -16.93
C ARG A 477 -7.47 -2.43 -17.53
N ALA A 478 -7.43 -2.26 -18.84
CA ALA A 478 -6.27 -1.74 -19.54
C ALA A 478 -6.54 -0.32 -20.02
N LEU A 479 -5.65 0.60 -19.67
CA LEU A 479 -5.64 1.97 -20.13
C LEU A 479 -4.52 2.15 -21.16
N ASP A 480 -4.85 2.58 -22.37
CA ASP A 480 -3.88 2.96 -23.38
C ASP A 480 -3.24 4.32 -23.04
N THR A 481 -1.97 4.29 -22.65
CA THR A 481 -1.22 5.48 -22.23
C THR A 481 -0.92 6.46 -23.37
N SER A 482 -1.12 6.06 -24.62
CA SER A 482 -0.91 6.93 -25.78
C SER A 482 -2.16 7.75 -26.14
N THR A 483 -3.34 7.28 -25.73
CA THR A 483 -4.63 7.91 -26.06
C THR A 483 -5.43 8.34 -24.83
N GLY A 484 -5.08 7.85 -23.64
CA GLY A 484 -5.86 8.07 -22.42
C GLY A 484 -7.20 7.32 -22.42
N LYS A 485 -7.34 6.29 -23.27
CA LYS A 485 -8.59 5.54 -23.46
C LYS A 485 -8.51 4.13 -22.90
N ILE A 486 -9.61 3.65 -22.33
CA ILE A 486 -9.71 2.26 -21.89
C ILE A 486 -9.71 1.35 -23.11
N ALA A 487 -8.71 0.48 -23.20
CA ALA A 487 -8.57 -0.49 -24.27
C ALA A 487 -9.51 -1.69 -24.07
N TRP A 488 -9.65 -2.16 -22.84
CA TRP A 488 -10.59 -3.22 -22.47
C TRP A 488 -10.93 -3.19 -20.97
N THR A 489 -12.02 -3.84 -20.60
CA THR A 489 -12.48 -3.99 -19.21
C THR A 489 -12.92 -5.43 -18.96
N ILE A 490 -12.48 -5.99 -17.84
CA ILE A 490 -12.98 -7.23 -17.26
C ILE A 490 -13.79 -6.83 -16.03
N ARG A 491 -15.05 -7.28 -15.97
CA ARG A 491 -15.97 -7.01 -14.86
C ARG A 491 -16.15 -8.27 -14.02
N ASP A 492 -16.11 -8.10 -12.71
CA ASP A 492 -16.33 -9.15 -11.72
C ASP A 492 -17.54 -8.85 -10.85
N ASP A 493 -18.66 -9.49 -11.15
CA ASP A 493 -19.92 -9.33 -10.40
C ASP A 493 -19.96 -10.15 -9.10
N LYS A 494 -18.92 -10.95 -8.81
CA LYS A 494 -18.87 -11.82 -7.64
C LYS A 494 -17.93 -11.31 -6.57
N SER A 495 -16.99 -10.46 -6.92
CA SER A 495 -16.00 -9.92 -5.98
C SER A 495 -15.54 -8.53 -6.39
N LEU A 496 -15.25 -7.70 -5.39
CA LEU A 496 -14.40 -6.53 -5.56
C LEU A 496 -12.98 -7.01 -5.84
N VAL A 497 -12.32 -6.43 -6.85
CA VAL A 497 -10.96 -6.85 -7.22
C VAL A 497 -9.96 -6.02 -6.42
N ARG A 498 -9.25 -6.67 -5.51
CA ARG A 498 -8.22 -6.07 -4.64
C ARG A 498 -6.96 -6.89 -4.70
N SER A 499 -6.33 -6.92 -5.88
CA SER A 499 -5.10 -7.66 -6.16
C SER A 499 -4.21 -6.83 -7.06
N GLY A 500 -2.89 -6.86 -6.85
CA GLY A 500 -1.96 -6.27 -7.79
C GLY A 500 -1.95 -7.05 -9.10
N VAL A 501 -1.29 -6.48 -10.11
CA VAL A 501 -1.15 -7.12 -11.41
C VAL A 501 0.32 -7.36 -11.76
N ALA A 502 0.56 -8.34 -12.64
CA ALA A 502 1.87 -8.55 -13.27
C ALA A 502 1.70 -8.90 -14.74
N VAL A 503 2.65 -8.49 -15.58
CA VAL A 503 2.60 -8.73 -17.03
C VAL A 503 3.83 -9.49 -17.52
N ALA A 504 3.61 -10.62 -18.18
CA ALA A 504 4.65 -11.44 -18.81
C ALA A 504 4.04 -12.26 -19.95
N GLY A 505 4.80 -12.56 -21.01
CA GLY A 505 4.34 -13.43 -22.10
C GLY A 505 3.09 -12.95 -22.84
N ASP A 506 2.88 -11.63 -22.90
CA ASP A 506 1.66 -10.98 -23.40
C ASP A 506 0.39 -11.38 -22.62
N LEU A 507 0.54 -11.75 -21.34
CA LEU A 507 -0.52 -12.06 -20.40
C LEU A 507 -0.51 -11.09 -19.22
N VAL A 508 -1.69 -10.79 -18.69
CA VAL A 508 -1.89 -10.07 -17.43
C VAL A 508 -2.35 -11.07 -16.38
N PHE A 509 -1.57 -11.21 -15.30
CA PHE A 509 -1.90 -12.04 -14.14
C PHE A 509 -2.47 -11.16 -13.03
N PHE A 510 -3.63 -11.55 -12.48
CA PHE A 510 -4.36 -10.80 -11.46
C PHE A 510 -5.32 -11.72 -10.70
N GLY A 511 -5.65 -11.37 -9.47
CA GLY A 511 -6.48 -12.19 -8.58
C GLY A 511 -7.83 -11.57 -8.24
N ASP A 512 -8.57 -12.23 -7.35
CA ASP A 512 -9.78 -11.76 -6.67
C ASP A 512 -10.13 -12.75 -5.52
N SER A 513 -11.30 -12.63 -4.90
CA SER A 513 -11.74 -13.59 -3.87
C SER A 513 -12.08 -14.99 -4.39
N GLY A 514 -12.20 -15.19 -5.69
CA GLY A 514 -12.44 -16.46 -6.38
C GLY A 514 -11.18 -17.17 -6.89
N GLY A 515 -10.03 -16.48 -6.99
CA GLY A 515 -8.72 -17.05 -7.25
C GLY A 515 -7.85 -16.24 -8.22
N LEU A 516 -6.91 -16.90 -8.89
CA LEU A 516 -5.94 -16.26 -9.81
C LEU A 516 -6.40 -16.42 -11.27
N ARG A 517 -6.23 -15.38 -12.08
CA ARG A 517 -6.59 -15.34 -13.51
C ARG A 517 -5.42 -14.89 -14.35
N ALA A 518 -5.39 -15.36 -15.60
CA ALA A 518 -4.52 -14.83 -16.65
C ALA A 518 -5.36 -14.40 -17.85
N ALA A 519 -5.19 -13.16 -18.29
CA ALA A 519 -5.87 -12.60 -19.46
C ALA A 519 -4.88 -12.25 -20.56
N ASP A 520 -5.32 -12.28 -21.82
CA ASP A 520 -4.59 -11.69 -22.94
C ASP A 520 -4.41 -10.20 -22.71
N ALA A 521 -3.15 -9.74 -22.69
CA ALA A 521 -2.81 -8.35 -22.38
C ALA A 521 -3.39 -7.34 -23.37
N LYS A 522 -3.58 -7.73 -24.64
CA LYS A 522 -4.14 -6.85 -25.66
C LYS A 522 -5.66 -6.80 -25.66
N THR A 523 -6.31 -7.92 -25.33
CA THR A 523 -7.76 -8.07 -25.52
C THR A 523 -8.58 -8.19 -24.24
N GLY A 524 -7.94 -8.45 -23.09
CA GLY A 524 -8.62 -8.71 -21.82
C GLY A 524 -9.32 -10.08 -21.77
N LYS A 525 -9.19 -10.92 -22.80
CA LYS A 525 -9.80 -12.25 -22.82
C LYS A 525 -9.17 -13.12 -21.75
N ILE A 526 -9.97 -13.66 -20.83
CA ILE A 526 -9.51 -14.66 -19.85
C ILE A 526 -9.04 -15.92 -20.59
N MET A 527 -7.79 -16.31 -20.35
CA MET A 527 -7.13 -17.46 -20.99
C MET A 527 -6.95 -18.63 -20.02
N TRP A 528 -6.89 -18.34 -18.71
CA TRP A 528 -6.71 -19.33 -17.66
C TRP A 528 -7.23 -18.81 -16.31
N THR A 529 -7.69 -19.72 -15.46
CA THR A 529 -8.15 -19.44 -14.09
C THR A 529 -7.76 -20.59 -13.17
N PHE A 530 -7.37 -20.24 -11.96
CA PHE A 530 -7.18 -21.16 -10.84
C PHE A 530 -8.04 -20.69 -9.67
N ALA A 531 -8.89 -21.58 -9.17
CA ALA A 531 -9.87 -21.26 -8.14
C ALA A 531 -9.31 -21.41 -6.72
N THR A 532 -9.90 -20.70 -5.76
CA THR A 532 -9.70 -20.94 -4.32
C THR A 532 -10.13 -22.35 -3.92
N ASP A 533 -9.56 -22.87 -2.84
CA ASP A 533 -9.95 -24.13 -2.21
C ASP A 533 -9.84 -23.99 -0.68
N PRO A 534 -10.95 -23.60 0.00
CA PRO A 534 -10.94 -23.36 1.44
C PRO A 534 -10.61 -24.62 2.26
N ASP A 535 -10.95 -25.81 1.76
CA ASP A 535 -10.66 -27.08 2.43
C ASP A 535 -9.15 -27.36 2.45
N GLN A 536 -8.41 -26.81 1.49
CA GLN A 536 -6.96 -26.82 1.42
C GLN A 536 -6.32 -25.53 1.94
N LYS A 537 -7.05 -24.64 2.62
CA LYS A 537 -6.57 -23.31 3.06
C LYS A 537 -6.00 -22.45 1.93
N ILE A 538 -6.54 -22.59 0.72
CA ILE A 538 -6.26 -21.73 -0.41
C ILE A 538 -7.36 -20.66 -0.45
N GLY A 539 -7.05 -19.49 0.11
CA GLY A 539 -7.98 -18.37 0.22
C GLY A 539 -8.11 -17.55 -1.07
N GLY A 540 -8.73 -16.38 -0.98
CA GLY A 540 -8.76 -15.40 -2.07
C GLY A 540 -7.36 -14.91 -2.48
N ALA A 541 -7.18 -14.62 -3.76
CA ALA A 541 -5.95 -14.12 -4.34
C ALA A 541 -5.93 -12.58 -4.31
N ASN A 542 -5.53 -12.00 -3.17
CA ASN A 542 -5.56 -10.55 -2.94
C ASN A 542 -4.18 -9.86 -2.87
N GLY A 543 -3.07 -10.61 -2.93
CA GLY A 543 -1.71 -10.06 -3.01
C GLY A 543 -1.34 -9.47 -4.38
N SER A 544 -0.04 -9.41 -4.66
CA SER A 544 0.47 -9.09 -6.01
C SER A 544 1.27 -10.26 -6.58
N PRO A 545 1.13 -10.59 -7.88
CA PRO A 545 1.92 -11.67 -8.48
C PRO A 545 3.38 -11.25 -8.65
N SER A 546 4.26 -12.25 -8.68
CA SER A 546 5.63 -12.09 -9.16
C SER A 546 5.94 -13.14 -10.22
N VAL A 547 6.74 -12.76 -11.22
CA VAL A 547 7.16 -13.65 -12.31
C VAL A 547 8.67 -13.83 -12.25
N TYR A 548 9.17 -15.06 -12.34
CA TYR A 548 10.61 -15.32 -12.26
C TYR A 548 11.02 -16.54 -13.08
N VAL A 549 12.31 -16.65 -13.37
CA VAL A 549 12.89 -17.83 -14.01
C VAL A 549 13.99 -18.36 -13.12
N VAL A 550 13.94 -19.64 -12.77
CA VAL A 550 15.00 -20.33 -12.03
C VAL A 550 15.26 -21.67 -12.66
N ASN A 551 16.53 -22.00 -12.86
CA ASN A 551 16.97 -23.26 -13.48
C ASN A 551 16.29 -23.53 -14.84
N GLY A 552 16.11 -22.48 -15.64
CA GLY A 552 15.51 -22.58 -16.96
C GLY A 552 13.98 -22.70 -17.00
N ARG A 553 13.30 -22.64 -15.85
CA ARG A 553 11.84 -22.76 -15.76
C ARG A 553 11.22 -21.46 -15.30
N GLU A 554 10.23 -20.97 -16.05
CA GLU A 554 9.42 -19.82 -15.68
C GLU A 554 8.32 -20.18 -14.67
N TYR A 555 8.11 -19.30 -13.70
CA TYR A 555 7.12 -19.42 -12.64
C TYR A 555 6.35 -18.11 -12.46
N VAL A 556 5.08 -18.24 -12.08
CA VAL A 556 4.24 -17.15 -11.55
C VAL A 556 3.88 -17.51 -10.12
N VAL A 557 4.17 -16.65 -9.13
CA VAL A 557 3.85 -16.90 -7.72
C VAL A 557 2.85 -15.88 -7.18
N PHE A 558 1.95 -16.33 -6.30
CA PHE A 558 0.90 -15.49 -5.73
C PHE A 558 0.47 -15.98 -4.32
N GLY A 559 0.10 -15.06 -3.43
CA GLY A 559 -0.44 -15.33 -2.09
C GLY A 559 -1.97 -15.45 -2.03
N PHE A 560 -2.48 -16.53 -1.42
CA PHE A 560 -3.89 -16.90 -1.34
C PHE A 560 -4.39 -16.88 0.11
N GLY A 561 -4.55 -15.68 0.67
CA GLY A 561 -5.03 -15.49 2.04
C GLY A 561 -6.43 -14.88 2.20
N GLY A 562 -7.01 -14.40 1.11
CA GLY A 562 -8.24 -13.60 1.14
C GLY A 562 -8.01 -12.18 1.65
N ASN A 563 -9.09 -11.40 1.69
CA ASN A 563 -9.07 -10.01 2.13
C ASN A 563 -10.08 -9.77 3.27
N VAL A 564 -9.59 -9.23 4.38
CA VAL A 564 -10.39 -8.99 5.60
C VAL A 564 -11.54 -8.03 5.39
N ARG A 565 -11.33 -6.97 4.59
CA ARG A 565 -12.36 -5.98 4.33
C ARG A 565 -13.48 -6.58 3.49
N LEU A 566 -13.18 -7.41 2.50
CA LEU A 566 -14.20 -8.13 1.73
C LEU A 566 -14.98 -9.15 2.57
N ARG A 567 -14.33 -9.81 3.54
CA ARG A 567 -15.05 -10.65 4.52
C ARG A 567 -16.02 -9.83 5.36
N ALA A 568 -15.59 -8.66 5.82
CA ALA A 568 -16.38 -7.79 6.68
C ALA A 568 -17.53 -7.08 5.93
N THR A 569 -17.31 -6.66 4.67
CA THR A 569 -18.24 -5.80 3.93
C THR A 569 -19.09 -6.53 2.90
N ALA A 570 -18.55 -7.55 2.22
CA ALA A 570 -19.27 -8.32 1.21
C ALA A 570 -19.68 -9.72 1.69
N GLY A 571 -19.26 -10.12 2.90
CA GLY A 571 -19.53 -11.45 3.46
C GLY A 571 -18.86 -12.60 2.69
N TYR A 572 -17.91 -12.30 1.81
CA TYR A 572 -17.27 -13.27 0.93
C TYR A 572 -15.82 -12.89 0.62
N SER A 573 -14.88 -13.66 1.16
CA SER A 573 -13.50 -13.81 0.69
C SER A 573 -12.88 -14.98 1.47
N PRO A 574 -12.62 -16.14 0.86
CA PRO A 574 -12.15 -17.30 1.61
C PRO A 574 -10.80 -17.03 2.29
N ASN A 575 -10.67 -17.47 3.54
CA ASN A 575 -9.40 -17.43 4.26
C ASN A 575 -8.48 -18.53 3.75
N GLY A 576 -7.19 -18.22 3.74
CA GLY A 576 -6.14 -19.18 3.48
C GLY A 576 -4.81 -18.66 4.00
N ASP A 577 -3.78 -19.47 3.88
CA ASP A 577 -2.41 -19.13 4.29
C ASP A 577 -1.39 -19.55 3.22
N ALA A 578 -1.87 -19.89 2.02
CA ALA A 578 -1.10 -20.49 0.96
C ALA A 578 -0.33 -19.43 0.13
N LEU A 579 0.91 -19.75 -0.22
CA LEU A 579 1.68 -19.12 -1.28
C LEU A 579 1.90 -20.17 -2.37
N ILE A 580 1.49 -19.89 -3.60
CA ILE A 580 1.48 -20.90 -4.68
C ILE A 580 2.29 -20.39 -5.85
N ALA A 581 3.25 -21.19 -6.32
CA ALA A 581 3.89 -20.96 -7.61
C ALA A 581 3.30 -21.88 -8.68
N PHE A 582 3.01 -21.31 -9.83
CA PHE A 582 2.49 -21.96 -11.02
C PHE A 582 3.57 -22.02 -12.10
N ALA A 583 3.63 -23.12 -12.83
CA ALA A 583 4.53 -23.26 -13.98
C ALA A 583 3.94 -24.24 -15.00
N LEU A 584 4.48 -24.23 -16.21
CA LEU A 584 4.15 -25.25 -17.22
C LEU A 584 4.56 -26.65 -16.74
N PRO A 585 3.88 -27.72 -17.18
CA PRO A 585 4.23 -29.10 -16.87
C PRO A 585 5.64 -29.46 -17.38
N GLN A 586 6.43 -30.17 -16.58
CA GLN A 586 7.70 -30.72 -17.04
C GLN A 586 7.45 -31.98 -17.87
N ASN A 587 8.12 -32.11 -19.02
CA ASN A 587 7.99 -33.25 -19.95
C ASN A 587 6.55 -33.53 -20.43
N GLY A 588 5.67 -32.53 -20.40
CA GLY A 588 4.28 -32.68 -20.84
C GLY A 588 3.40 -33.52 -19.89
N GLN A 589 3.84 -33.78 -18.66
CA GLN A 589 3.05 -34.50 -17.66
C GLN A 589 2.69 -33.62 -16.47
N ALA A 590 1.41 -33.67 -16.07
CA ALA A 590 0.95 -33.07 -14.83
C ALA A 590 1.61 -33.79 -13.63
N SER A 591 2.12 -33.02 -12.67
CA SER A 591 2.70 -33.52 -11.43
C SER A 591 1.93 -32.93 -10.26
N SER A 592 1.65 -33.71 -9.22
CA SER A 592 1.12 -33.17 -7.97
C SER A 592 2.09 -32.09 -7.44
N PRO A 593 1.58 -30.94 -6.98
CA PRO A 593 2.44 -29.90 -6.43
C PRO A 593 3.17 -30.41 -5.19
N ARG A 594 4.42 -29.97 -5.00
CA ARG A 594 5.09 -30.12 -3.71
C ARG A 594 4.37 -29.22 -2.70
N VAL A 595 3.89 -29.80 -1.59
CA VAL A 595 3.29 -29.04 -0.49
C VAL A 595 4.31 -28.91 0.64
N VAL A 596 4.54 -27.68 1.10
CA VAL A 596 5.41 -27.33 2.21
C VAL A 596 4.56 -26.64 3.26
N THR A 597 4.75 -26.97 4.53
CA THR A 597 4.06 -26.31 5.65
C THR A 597 5.12 -25.74 6.57
N ALA A 598 5.01 -24.45 6.89
CA ALA A 598 5.88 -23.84 7.88
C ALA A 598 5.51 -24.33 9.29
N ASN A 599 6.51 -24.72 10.06
CA ASN A 599 6.34 -25.05 11.48
C ASN A 599 6.42 -23.78 12.32
N VAL A 600 5.51 -22.83 12.09
CA VAL A 600 5.38 -21.66 12.97
C VAL A 600 4.58 -22.12 14.18
N LYS A 601 5.22 -22.21 15.35
CA LYS A 601 4.49 -22.40 16.61
C LYS A 601 3.78 -21.08 16.93
N GLN A 602 2.53 -20.94 16.50
CA GLN A 602 1.61 -20.04 17.19
C GLN A 602 1.41 -20.61 18.60
N VAL A 603 1.96 -19.96 19.62
CA VAL A 603 1.64 -20.28 21.00
C VAL A 603 0.36 -19.52 21.34
N GLU A 604 -0.78 -19.99 20.83
CA GLU A 604 -2.06 -19.70 21.45
C GLU A 604 -2.26 -20.74 22.55
N ALA A 605 -2.07 -20.34 23.81
CA ALA A 605 -2.37 -21.21 24.94
C ALA A 605 -3.89 -21.31 25.11
N ASP A 606 -4.54 -22.18 24.34
CA ASP A 606 -5.91 -22.60 24.61
C ASP A 606 -5.93 -23.43 25.90
N PHE A 607 -6.30 -22.79 27.02
CA PHE A 607 -6.56 -23.52 28.26
C PHE A 607 -7.87 -24.31 28.14
N PRO A 608 -7.89 -25.62 28.39
CA PRO A 608 -9.12 -26.38 28.37
C PRO A 608 -10.07 -25.88 29.46
N ALA A 609 -11.39 -25.86 29.19
CA ALA A 609 -12.41 -25.41 30.15
C ALA A 609 -12.36 -26.13 31.52
N SER A 610 -11.73 -27.31 31.58
CA SER A 610 -11.47 -28.06 32.81
C SER A 610 -10.33 -27.50 33.68
N ALA A 611 -9.56 -26.54 33.19
CA ALA A 611 -8.50 -25.86 33.92
C ALA A 611 -9.03 -24.73 34.83
N TYR A 612 -10.30 -24.35 34.69
CA TYR A 612 -10.96 -23.35 35.51
C TYR A 612 -11.59 -24.02 36.73
N VAL A 613 -11.11 -23.68 37.92
CA VAL A 613 -11.80 -23.99 39.19
C VAL A 613 -12.24 -22.67 39.81
N ALA A 614 -13.52 -22.58 40.19
CA ALA A 614 -14.10 -21.37 40.78
C ALA A 614 -13.37 -20.95 42.08
N GLU A 615 -13.40 -19.64 42.34
CA GLU A 615 -12.84 -18.89 43.47
C GLU A 615 -12.42 -19.72 44.69
N LEU A 616 -11.14 -19.60 45.08
CA LEU A 616 -10.64 -20.12 46.35
C LEU A 616 -10.60 -19.01 47.40
N THR A 617 -11.04 -19.32 48.62
CA THR A 617 -10.90 -18.42 49.79
C THR A 617 -9.49 -18.43 50.39
N SER A 618 -8.65 -19.40 50.03
CA SER A 618 -7.23 -19.47 50.41
C SER A 618 -6.44 -20.40 49.47
N PRO A 619 -5.14 -20.15 49.25
CA PRO A 619 -4.30 -20.97 48.38
C PRO A 619 -4.10 -22.39 48.96
N PRO A 620 -4.05 -23.45 48.12
CA PRO A 620 -3.81 -24.82 48.58
C PRO A 620 -2.43 -25.00 49.23
N PRO A 621 -2.29 -25.97 50.16
CA PRO A 621 -1.00 -26.26 50.79
C PRO A 621 0.06 -26.64 49.75
N GLY A 622 1.13 -25.84 49.66
CA GLY A 622 2.26 -26.08 48.76
C GLY A 622 2.20 -25.34 47.42
N ALA A 623 1.13 -24.59 47.14
CA ALA A 623 1.07 -23.72 45.97
C ALA A 623 1.90 -22.44 46.19
N ARG A 624 2.69 -22.04 45.18
CA ARG A 624 3.33 -20.72 45.19
C ARG A 624 2.29 -19.67 44.84
N VAL A 625 2.13 -18.68 45.71
CA VAL A 625 1.24 -17.55 45.46
C VAL A 625 1.97 -16.53 44.59
N VAL A 626 1.34 -16.12 43.49
CA VAL A 626 1.79 -15.01 42.65
C VAL A 626 0.79 -13.89 42.83
N ASP A 627 1.22 -12.82 43.49
CA ASP A 627 0.42 -11.60 43.61
C ASP A 627 0.54 -10.82 42.30
N ILE A 628 -0.59 -10.57 41.66
CA ILE A 628 -0.68 -9.73 40.47
C ILE A 628 -1.51 -8.51 40.85
N GLN A 629 -0.87 -7.35 40.86
CA GLN A 629 -1.54 -6.08 41.07
C GLN A 629 -2.30 -5.69 39.82
N VAL A 630 -3.55 -5.26 39.99
CA VAL A 630 -4.37 -4.74 38.90
C VAL A 630 -4.57 -3.24 39.12
N HIS A 631 -4.14 -2.43 38.16
CA HIS A 631 -4.36 -0.98 38.16
C HIS A 631 -4.72 -0.54 36.74
N ASP A 632 -5.87 0.14 36.56
CA ASP A 632 -6.36 0.60 35.25
C ASP A 632 -6.28 -0.47 34.14
N PHE A 633 -6.72 -1.71 34.44
CA PHE A 633 -6.68 -2.87 33.53
C PHE A 633 -5.28 -3.40 33.16
N HIS A 634 -4.23 -2.94 33.85
CA HIS A 634 -2.86 -3.47 33.72
C HIS A 634 -2.51 -4.44 34.86
N TYR A 635 -1.73 -5.48 34.56
CA TYR A 635 -1.32 -6.53 35.49
C TYR A 635 0.17 -6.40 35.84
N PHE A 636 0.53 -6.38 37.13
CA PHE A 636 1.91 -6.28 37.60
C PHE A 636 2.27 -7.37 38.63
N PRO A 637 3.23 -8.26 38.33
CA PRO A 637 3.90 -8.43 37.03
C PRO A 637 2.92 -8.99 35.98
N SER A 638 3.14 -8.63 34.70
CA SER A 638 2.36 -9.17 33.58
C SER A 638 2.77 -10.59 33.19
N GLU A 639 3.89 -11.08 33.73
CA GLU A 639 4.44 -12.40 33.49
C GLU A 639 5.02 -13.01 34.77
N PHE A 640 5.00 -14.34 34.85
CA PHE A 640 5.73 -15.10 35.87
C PHE A 640 6.09 -16.48 35.31
N SER A 641 7.26 -17.00 35.70
CA SER A 641 7.71 -18.34 35.31
C SER A 641 7.17 -19.41 36.28
N ALA A 642 6.97 -20.63 35.79
CA ALA A 642 6.62 -21.81 36.60
C ALA A 642 7.50 -23.01 36.26
N ALA A 643 7.87 -23.82 37.26
CA ALA A 643 8.52 -25.10 37.01
C ALA A 643 7.49 -26.17 36.59
N PRO A 644 7.87 -27.18 35.76
CA PRO A 644 6.96 -28.26 35.41
C PRO A 644 6.41 -29.00 36.65
N GLY A 645 5.08 -29.03 36.78
CA GLY A 645 4.39 -29.64 37.93
C GLY A 645 4.27 -28.75 39.17
N GLU A 646 4.73 -27.50 39.11
CA GLU A 646 4.54 -26.51 40.17
C GLU A 646 3.06 -26.12 40.29
N GLN A 647 2.52 -26.13 41.51
CA GLN A 647 1.19 -25.58 41.78
C GLN A 647 1.31 -24.07 42.03
N ILE A 648 0.53 -23.29 41.30
CA ILE A 648 0.53 -21.83 41.42
C ILE A 648 -0.89 -21.35 41.75
N ALA A 649 -0.99 -20.49 42.75
CA ALA A 649 -2.20 -19.76 43.09
C ALA A 649 -1.99 -18.31 42.69
N VAL A 650 -2.85 -17.78 41.82
CA VAL A 650 -2.77 -16.37 41.40
C VAL A 650 -3.70 -15.56 42.29
N HIS A 651 -3.14 -14.56 42.96
CA HIS A 651 -3.87 -13.67 43.85
C HIS A 651 -3.91 -12.29 43.20
N LEU A 652 -5.10 -11.87 42.78
CA LEU A 652 -5.30 -10.58 42.14
C LEU A 652 -5.52 -9.52 43.21
N VAL A 653 -4.64 -8.54 43.25
CA VAL A 653 -4.69 -7.42 44.19
C VAL A 653 -5.09 -6.17 43.40
N ASP A 654 -6.39 -5.90 43.35
CA ASP A 654 -6.93 -4.64 42.85
C ASP A 654 -6.68 -3.55 43.92
N THR A 655 -6.09 -2.41 43.53
CA THR A 655 -5.81 -1.33 44.47
C THR A 655 -7.06 -0.56 44.92
N ASP A 656 -8.22 -0.76 44.27
CA ASP A 656 -9.45 -0.02 44.55
C ASP A 656 -10.62 -0.89 45.07
N PHE A 657 -10.53 -2.23 45.08
CA PHE A 657 -11.54 -3.13 45.67
C PHE A 657 -10.93 -4.41 46.31
N THR A 658 -11.67 -5.06 47.22
CA THR A 658 -11.21 -6.27 47.95
C THR A 658 -10.87 -7.44 47.02
N GLY A 659 -9.65 -7.98 47.13
CA GLY A 659 -9.08 -9.00 46.22
C GLY A 659 -9.71 -10.40 46.26
N TYR A 660 -9.50 -11.14 45.16
CA TYR A 660 -9.96 -12.53 44.94
C TYR A 660 -8.81 -13.40 44.40
N SER A 661 -8.84 -14.72 44.67
CA SER A 661 -7.81 -15.68 44.24
C SER A 661 -8.35 -16.70 43.22
N ILE A 662 -7.59 -16.97 42.16
CA ILE A 662 -7.91 -17.94 41.09
C ILE A 662 -6.76 -18.96 40.95
N MET A 663 -7.10 -20.22 40.65
CA MET A 663 -6.13 -21.32 40.46
C MET A 663 -6.04 -21.75 39.00
N PHE A 664 -4.84 -22.13 38.58
CA PHE A 664 -4.60 -22.94 37.37
C PHE A 664 -3.67 -24.10 37.71
N ASN A 665 -3.95 -25.28 37.17
CA ASN A 665 -3.01 -26.41 37.18
C ASN A 665 -2.37 -26.53 35.80
N LEU A 666 -1.04 -26.40 35.73
CA LEU A 666 -0.29 -26.61 34.49
C LEU A 666 -0.09 -28.11 34.25
N PRO A 667 -0.47 -28.66 33.08
CA PRO A 667 -0.07 -29.99 32.67
C PRO A 667 1.45 -30.07 32.51
N SER A 668 2.06 -31.21 32.86
CA SER A 668 3.51 -31.39 32.73
C SER A 668 3.97 -31.25 31.27
N GLY A 669 4.89 -30.31 31.01
CA GLY A 669 5.64 -30.26 29.75
C GLY A 669 5.57 -28.95 28.96
N LEU A 670 4.96 -27.89 29.48
CA LEU A 670 5.01 -26.56 28.87
C LEU A 670 5.95 -25.65 29.66
N THR A 671 6.99 -25.16 29.01
CA THR A 671 7.76 -23.96 29.42
C THR A 671 7.24 -22.82 28.57
N GLY A 672 6.58 -21.85 29.21
CA GLY A 672 6.31 -20.52 28.68
C GLY A 672 7.20 -19.54 29.41
#